data_AF-A0A016VMM3-F1
#
_entry.id   AF-A0A016VMM3-F1
#
_cell.length_a   1.000
_cell.length_b   1.000
_cell.length_c   1.000
_cell.angle_alpha   90.00
_cell.angle_beta   90.00
_cell.angle_gamma   90.00
#
_symmetry.space_group_name_H-M   'P 1'
#
loop_
_entity.id
_entity.type
_entity.pdbx_description
1 polymer ?
#
loop_
_entity_poly.entity_id
_entity_poly.type
_entity_poly.pdbx_seq_one_letter_code
_entity_poly.pdbx_strand_id
1 'polypeptide(L)'
;MSTLENKRGKLAFRRIVSFVYHYSVSSLSIIFASHSTARLLMLTSCRGGPLTDDIYIEIPIKAGTVGYRLFNGTHQFGFHTSESESRGVLVFLKKDDVEELHNCWRRRFKGYHGKYHVVLSIDMIDITLVDDILKSDCIAGLIVLDPESRLDPSKRLSHDGACPNPTSGMHSGGCSSDNAWNERGYILYEGLRNIDWRMQILYMYNQTHLETIKQCHDLFNVPSEGSSSLSPPFCAASFGIFNRGAGSTEICLRRSSAWTRAVDEIFGKSGDFCSWLYGVNLMAFLPPKVYKNSSSVPTTRYLMIAVRQDSFGLIPEVSPGEISVLTSVIAVLAAARGIGLHASAFEKAAEHSDRHVLIAFFDGESFDYIGSSDIEYTMGLGTFPEKIKNNSTAWIDPIAVSQLDGIVEIQQLGTGDGSKLNALIDGHQFQEGQLQDLLASLSAGASAAGGSLVHPTADSRVPPSSWYPFARVNPSVKGVVLAPFSDKYEYRRVNSMLDRASWTAKERSAAISEITLAASAVLRAAADYVHLDPVVKKSLTIDHKFVSDLTECFVGSEKWTDCSFFAKMEFDAEFLARSAFSMLSNPLCFWLSPISEPYLGKSTYISAEATNTLRVFIAHALFYAIGSTADTSNITDEKSCAEFTKNQNDFHVYSYSWQADPYTGVYRCYRAPFRGFETISPAFQIEGYDFKNNTYSTWTESIYTIENLRLYLVQGESYEYSMLLIGIVFAVVSFLIVGRCNEDTFMIKREESRVEEE
;
A
#
# COMPACT_ATOMS: atom_id res chain seq x y z
N MET A 1 17.56 15.81 -26.82
CA MET A 1 18.25 15.64 -28.12
C MET A 1 19.75 15.97 -28.01
N SER A 2 20.12 17.20 -27.65
CA SER A 2 21.53 17.64 -27.59
C SER A 2 22.40 17.00 -26.49
N THR A 3 21.83 16.38 -25.46
CA THR A 3 22.57 15.72 -24.37
C THR A 3 22.91 14.25 -24.67
N LEU A 4 22.03 13.51 -25.35
CA LEU A 4 22.24 12.10 -25.70
C LEU A 4 23.08 11.93 -26.98
N GLU A 5 22.85 12.76 -28.01
CA GLU A 5 23.66 12.73 -29.24
C GLU A 5 25.11 13.20 -28.99
N ASN A 6 25.31 14.16 -28.08
CA ASN A 6 26.62 14.67 -27.68
C ASN A 6 27.43 13.64 -26.86
N LYS A 7 26.76 12.64 -26.24
CA LYS A 7 27.43 11.50 -25.58
C LYS A 7 28.04 10.51 -26.59
N ARG A 8 27.47 10.37 -27.79
CA ARG A 8 28.01 9.49 -28.86
C ARG A 8 29.37 9.98 -29.41
N GLY A 9 29.57 11.30 -29.50
CA GLY A 9 30.83 11.90 -29.95
C GLY A 9 31.89 12.10 -28.86
N LYS A 10 31.48 12.33 -27.60
CA LYS A 10 32.41 12.61 -26.49
C LYS A 10 33.08 11.37 -25.90
N LEU A 11 32.46 10.19 -25.97
CA LEU A 11 33.00 8.96 -25.37
C LEU A 11 34.29 8.47 -26.06
N ALA A 12 34.42 8.69 -27.37
CA ALA A 12 35.62 8.31 -28.14
C ALA A 12 36.77 9.33 -27.97
N PHE A 13 36.45 10.63 -27.91
CA PHE A 13 37.48 11.68 -27.95
C PHE A 13 38.05 12.05 -26.57
N ARG A 14 37.27 11.98 -25.48
CA ARG A 14 37.74 12.36 -24.13
C ARG A 14 38.46 11.24 -23.37
N ARG A 15 38.21 9.95 -23.66
CA ARG A 15 38.98 8.85 -23.03
C ARG A 15 40.43 8.81 -23.50
N ILE A 16 40.70 9.16 -24.76
CA ILE A 16 42.08 9.27 -25.27
C ILE A 16 42.81 10.44 -24.58
N VAL A 17 42.15 11.59 -24.42
CA VAL A 17 42.77 12.78 -23.81
C VAL A 17 42.95 12.63 -22.29
N SER A 18 42.01 12.02 -21.56
CA SER A 18 42.11 11.82 -20.11
C SER A 18 43.13 10.73 -19.74
N PHE A 19 43.26 9.68 -20.54
CA PHE A 19 44.28 8.64 -20.34
C PHE A 19 45.70 9.22 -20.58
N VAL A 20 45.86 10.12 -21.55
CA VAL A 20 47.12 10.83 -21.81
C VAL A 20 47.43 11.86 -20.71
N TYR A 21 46.44 12.63 -20.23
CA TYR A 21 46.67 13.65 -19.21
C TYR A 21 46.95 13.07 -17.82
N HIS A 22 46.24 12.02 -17.39
CA HIS A 22 46.48 11.42 -16.08
C HIS A 22 47.83 10.69 -16.00
N TYR A 23 48.24 9.98 -17.07
CA TYR A 23 49.57 9.37 -17.09
C TYR A 23 50.70 10.38 -17.20
N SER A 24 50.51 11.53 -17.87
CA SER A 24 51.53 12.59 -17.89
C SER A 24 51.76 13.20 -16.51
N VAL A 25 50.71 13.40 -15.71
CA VAL A 25 50.81 13.94 -14.35
C VAL A 25 51.33 12.89 -13.36
N SER A 26 50.94 11.62 -13.52
CA SER A 26 51.48 10.50 -12.72
C SER A 26 52.96 10.25 -13.00
N SER A 27 53.42 10.44 -14.24
CA SER A 27 54.83 10.31 -14.62
C SER A 27 55.69 11.45 -14.04
N LEU A 28 55.16 12.67 -13.93
CA LEU A 28 55.86 13.77 -13.26
C LEU A 28 55.88 13.64 -11.73
N SER A 29 54.85 13.03 -11.12
CA SER A 29 54.77 12.89 -9.66
C SER A 29 55.73 11.83 -9.10
N ILE A 30 56.15 10.87 -9.92
CA ILE A 30 57.08 9.80 -9.52
C ILE A 30 58.54 10.30 -9.49
N ILE A 31 58.85 11.45 -10.10
CA ILE A 31 60.22 11.97 -10.19
C ILE A 31 60.69 12.67 -8.89
N PHE A 32 59.79 13.00 -7.95
CA PHE A 32 60.13 13.80 -6.75
C PHE A 32 60.09 13.07 -5.40
N ALA A 33 60.06 11.74 -5.37
CA ALA A 33 60.00 10.98 -4.12
C ALA A 33 61.19 10.02 -3.93
N SER A 34 62.40 10.58 -3.88
CA SER A 34 63.55 9.94 -3.23
C SER A 34 64.22 10.98 -2.34
N HIS A 35 63.70 11.16 -1.12
CA HIS A 35 64.48 11.37 0.09
C HIS A 35 63.57 11.38 1.32
N SER A 36 63.98 10.62 2.34
CA SER A 36 63.32 10.36 3.61
C SER A 36 62.70 11.60 4.27
N THR A 37 61.39 11.53 4.55
CA THR A 37 60.77 11.90 5.83
C THR A 37 59.25 11.68 5.74
N ALA A 38 58.67 11.17 6.83
CA ALA A 38 57.25 10.89 6.99
C ALA A 38 56.37 12.09 6.55
N ARG A 39 55.56 11.90 5.50
CA ARG A 39 54.41 12.77 5.23
C ARG A 39 53.19 11.94 4.89
N LEU A 40 52.22 12.08 5.79
CA LEU A 40 50.80 11.77 5.69
C LEU A 40 50.32 11.68 4.24
N LEU A 41 49.96 10.46 3.80
CA LEU A 41 49.16 10.28 2.60
C LEU A 41 47.76 10.81 2.92
N MET A 42 47.55 12.12 2.72
CA MET A 42 46.21 12.69 2.61
C MET A 42 45.57 12.04 1.38
N LEU A 43 44.83 10.95 1.59
CA LEU A 43 43.76 10.53 0.71
C LEU A 43 42.78 11.70 0.66
N THR A 44 43.00 12.64 -0.27
CA THR A 44 41.96 13.57 -0.66
C THR A 44 40.87 12.72 -1.25
N SER A 45 39.83 12.50 -0.45
CA SER A 45 38.53 12.03 -0.90
C SER A 45 38.00 13.05 -1.89
N CYS A 46 38.47 12.98 -3.13
CA CYS A 46 37.81 13.59 -4.26
C CYS A 46 36.46 12.89 -4.36
N ARG A 47 35.43 13.53 -3.76
CA ARG A 47 34.03 13.24 -4.05
C ARG A 47 33.90 13.09 -5.58
N GLY A 48 33.52 11.89 -6.02
CA GLY A 48 33.35 11.60 -7.43
C GLY A 48 32.23 12.42 -8.05
N GLY A 49 32.57 13.52 -8.73
CA GLY A 49 31.74 14.26 -9.66
C GLY A 49 32.67 15.12 -10.51
N PRO A 50 32.79 14.87 -11.83
CA PRO A 50 31.75 15.07 -12.87
C PRO A 50 31.52 13.86 -13.82
N LEU A 51 32.20 12.73 -13.61
CA LEU A 51 32.15 11.59 -14.54
C LEU A 51 30.86 10.76 -14.39
N THR A 52 30.29 10.74 -13.19
CA THR A 52 29.04 10.03 -12.87
C THR A 52 27.87 10.59 -13.67
N ASP A 53 27.76 11.91 -13.76
CA ASP A 53 26.70 12.61 -14.52
C ASP A 53 26.86 12.45 -16.05
N ASP A 54 28.10 12.24 -16.50
CA ASP A 54 28.39 11.92 -17.89
C ASP A 54 27.93 10.49 -18.26
N ILE A 55 27.89 9.56 -17.30
CA ILE A 55 27.55 8.13 -17.51
C ILE A 55 26.07 7.86 -17.24
N TYR A 56 25.55 8.30 -16.10
CA TYR A 56 24.22 7.93 -15.62
C TYR A 56 23.20 9.05 -15.85
N ILE A 57 21.97 8.65 -16.14
CA ILE A 57 20.78 9.49 -15.98
C ILE A 57 20.03 8.94 -14.77
N GLU A 58 19.95 9.71 -13.70
CA GLU A 58 19.22 9.32 -12.50
C GLU A 58 17.76 9.78 -12.58
N ILE A 59 16.85 8.83 -12.36
CA ILE A 59 15.41 9.05 -12.26
C ILE A 59 15.01 8.71 -10.82
N PRO A 60 14.49 9.67 -10.04
CA PRO A 60 14.12 9.42 -8.66
C PRO A 60 12.96 8.44 -8.58
N ILE A 61 13.09 7.44 -7.71
CA ILE A 61 12.03 6.49 -7.37
C ILE A 61 11.36 6.96 -6.07
N LYS A 62 10.02 6.98 -6.06
CA LYS A 62 9.25 7.30 -4.86
C LYS A 62 8.95 6.04 -4.04
N ALA A 63 8.88 6.18 -2.72
CA ALA A 63 8.34 5.14 -1.86
C ALA A 63 6.91 4.76 -2.30
N GLY A 64 6.53 3.51 -2.06
CA GLY A 64 5.24 2.96 -2.50
C GLY A 64 5.11 2.59 -3.97
N THR A 65 6.10 2.92 -4.82
CA THR A 65 6.08 2.57 -6.25
C THR A 65 6.90 1.32 -6.58
N VAL A 66 7.39 0.62 -5.57
CA VAL A 66 8.33 -0.48 -5.69
C VAL A 66 7.89 -1.68 -4.87
N GLY A 67 8.18 -2.88 -5.36
CA GLY A 67 7.93 -4.10 -4.58
C GLY A 67 9.01 -4.32 -3.53
N TYR A 68 8.60 -4.75 -2.34
CA TYR A 68 9.47 -5.08 -1.22
C TYR A 68 9.01 -6.38 -0.55
N ARG A 69 9.73 -6.83 0.49
CA ARG A 69 9.46 -8.08 1.18
C ARG A 69 8.41 -7.94 2.26
N LEU A 70 7.52 -8.94 2.28
CA LEU A 70 6.59 -9.21 3.37
C LEU A 70 6.93 -10.56 4.01
N PHE A 71 6.58 -10.73 5.27
CA PHE A 71 6.75 -11.98 5.99
C PHE A 71 5.46 -12.36 6.70
N ASN A 72 5.24 -13.65 6.87
CA ASN A 72 4.30 -14.17 7.85
C ASN A 72 5.04 -15.11 8.82
N GLY A 73 4.32 -15.77 9.71
CA GLY A 73 4.91 -16.70 10.69
C GLY A 73 5.80 -17.81 10.13
N THR A 74 5.68 -18.15 8.85
CA THR A 74 6.35 -19.30 8.24
C THR A 74 7.18 -18.99 6.99
N HIS A 75 6.82 -17.96 6.21
CA HIS A 75 7.36 -17.69 4.89
C HIS A 75 7.76 -16.22 4.70
N GLN A 76 8.55 -15.97 3.65
CA GLN A 76 8.80 -14.66 3.05
C GLN A 76 8.15 -14.57 1.69
N PHE A 77 7.76 -13.36 1.31
CA PHE A 77 7.11 -13.04 0.05
C PHE A 77 7.57 -11.68 -0.47
N GLY A 78 7.14 -11.32 -1.67
CA GLY A 78 7.42 -10.04 -2.30
C GLY A 78 8.73 -10.06 -3.08
N PHE A 79 9.34 -8.89 -3.27
CA PHE A 79 10.42 -8.70 -4.24
C PHE A 79 11.77 -8.45 -3.56
N HIS A 80 12.80 -9.16 -4.02
CA HIS A 80 14.18 -8.93 -3.61
C HIS A 80 15.19 -9.50 -4.61
N THR A 81 16.29 -8.78 -4.82
CA THR A 81 17.48 -9.33 -5.50
C THR A 81 18.74 -8.66 -4.99
N SER A 82 19.91 -9.20 -5.36
CA SER A 82 21.22 -8.64 -5.02
C SER A 82 21.56 -7.44 -5.90
N GLU A 83 22.45 -6.56 -5.43
CA GLU A 83 22.87 -5.37 -6.19
C GLU A 83 23.55 -5.72 -7.51
N SER A 84 24.27 -6.84 -7.57
CA SER A 84 24.89 -7.32 -8.81
C SER A 84 23.86 -7.80 -9.83
N GLU A 85 22.72 -8.32 -9.38
CA GLU A 85 21.67 -8.88 -10.24
C GLU A 85 20.60 -7.85 -10.63
N SER A 86 20.66 -6.64 -10.09
CA SER A 86 19.70 -5.57 -10.40
C SER A 86 20.05 -4.75 -11.65
N ARG A 87 21.07 -5.16 -12.39
CA ARG A 87 21.58 -4.49 -13.60
C ARG A 87 21.15 -5.25 -14.84
N GLY A 88 20.57 -4.57 -15.82
CA GLY A 88 20.14 -5.23 -17.05
C GLY A 88 19.81 -4.30 -18.21
N VAL A 89 19.88 -4.84 -19.43
CA VAL A 89 19.47 -4.12 -20.66
C VAL A 89 17.96 -3.95 -20.71
N LEU A 90 17.48 -2.79 -21.16
CA LEU A 90 16.04 -2.49 -21.24
C LEU A 90 15.38 -3.14 -22.44
N VAL A 91 14.26 -3.83 -22.22
CA VAL A 91 13.43 -4.41 -23.29
C VAL A 91 11.95 -4.12 -23.03
N PHE A 92 11.23 -3.69 -24.06
CA PHE A 92 9.77 -3.58 -24.00
C PHE A 92 9.17 -4.90 -24.47
N LEU A 93 8.50 -5.62 -23.57
CA LEU A 93 7.87 -6.88 -23.89
C LEU A 93 6.56 -6.64 -24.65
N LYS A 94 6.46 -7.20 -25.85
CA LYS A 94 5.21 -7.27 -26.60
C LYS A 94 4.59 -8.65 -26.40
N LYS A 95 3.27 -8.76 -26.65
CA LYS A 95 2.54 -10.03 -26.52
C LYS A 95 3.12 -11.15 -27.39
N ASP A 96 3.65 -10.81 -28.57
CA ASP A 96 4.23 -11.80 -29.49
C ASP A 96 5.70 -12.15 -29.14
N ASP A 97 6.32 -11.43 -28.20
CA ASP A 97 7.75 -11.57 -27.84
C ASP A 97 7.96 -12.44 -26.58
N VAL A 98 6.94 -13.15 -26.08
CA VAL A 98 7.02 -13.94 -24.83
C VAL A 98 8.07 -15.04 -24.90
N GLU A 99 8.29 -15.64 -26.08
CA GLU A 99 9.35 -16.65 -26.28
C GLU A 99 10.77 -16.11 -25.99
N GLU A 100 10.96 -14.79 -26.07
CA GLU A 100 12.26 -14.17 -25.80
C GLU A 100 12.65 -14.21 -24.31
N LEU A 101 11.67 -14.37 -23.40
CA LEU A 101 11.92 -14.60 -21.97
C LEU A 101 12.72 -15.89 -21.73
N HIS A 102 12.56 -16.90 -22.59
CA HIS A 102 13.28 -18.17 -22.50
C HIS A 102 14.66 -18.12 -23.15
N ASN A 103 14.81 -17.31 -24.19
CA ASN A 103 16.04 -17.25 -24.97
C ASN A 103 16.97 -16.08 -24.59
N CYS A 104 16.62 -15.31 -23.55
CA CYS A 104 17.33 -14.12 -23.06
C CYS A 104 17.63 -13.08 -24.15
N TRP A 105 16.71 -12.88 -25.10
CA TRP A 105 16.86 -11.99 -26.26
C TRP A 105 18.21 -12.12 -27.01
N ARG A 106 18.87 -13.29 -26.93
CA ARG A 106 20.27 -13.45 -27.37
C ARG A 106 20.44 -13.27 -28.87
N ARG A 107 19.38 -13.53 -29.65
CA ARG A 107 19.34 -13.28 -31.09
C ARG A 107 19.36 -11.79 -31.41
N ARG A 108 18.68 -10.99 -30.60
CA ARG A 108 18.55 -9.55 -30.74
C ARG A 108 19.79 -8.81 -30.21
N PHE A 109 20.28 -9.16 -29.01
CA PHE A 109 21.43 -8.50 -28.38
C PHE A 109 22.71 -9.35 -28.48
N LYS A 110 23.40 -9.24 -29.63
CA LYS A 110 24.63 -10.03 -29.86
C LYS A 110 25.77 -9.56 -28.96
N GLY A 111 26.45 -10.52 -28.32
CA GLY A 111 27.62 -10.26 -27.46
C GLY A 111 27.29 -9.71 -26.07
N TYR A 112 26.01 -9.76 -25.67
CA TYR A 112 25.57 -9.45 -24.32
C TYR A 112 25.11 -10.73 -23.60
N HIS A 113 25.76 -11.08 -22.48
CA HIS A 113 25.40 -12.24 -21.67
C HIS A 113 24.68 -11.92 -20.34
N GLY A 114 24.45 -10.64 -20.06
CA GLY A 114 23.73 -10.19 -18.86
C GLY A 114 22.20 -10.42 -18.89
N LYS A 115 21.54 -9.87 -17.86
CA LYS A 115 20.08 -9.91 -17.62
C LYS A 115 19.36 -8.70 -18.22
N TYR A 116 18.03 -8.68 -18.17
CA TYR A 116 17.18 -7.66 -18.79
C TYR A 116 16.19 -7.05 -17.81
N HIS A 117 15.99 -5.74 -17.91
CA HIS A 117 14.85 -5.06 -17.30
C HIS A 117 13.69 -5.07 -18.28
N VAL A 118 12.63 -5.79 -17.91
CA VAL A 118 11.47 -6.00 -18.78
C VAL A 118 10.43 -4.94 -18.48
N VAL A 119 10.11 -4.13 -19.49
CA VAL A 119 9.06 -3.12 -19.43
C VAL A 119 7.78 -3.72 -20.03
N LEU A 120 6.70 -3.78 -19.25
CA LEU A 120 5.42 -4.33 -19.69
C LEU A 120 4.24 -3.58 -19.06
N SER A 121 3.06 -3.72 -19.66
CA SER A 121 1.83 -3.27 -19.01
C SER A 121 1.35 -4.30 -17.99
N ILE A 122 0.82 -3.83 -16.87
CA ILE A 122 0.39 -4.69 -15.76
C ILE A 122 -0.73 -5.68 -16.15
N ASP A 123 -1.57 -5.37 -17.15
CA ASP A 123 -2.64 -6.26 -17.62
C ASP A 123 -2.14 -7.46 -18.45
N MET A 124 -0.85 -7.49 -18.78
CA MET A 124 -0.17 -8.62 -19.40
C MET A 124 0.26 -9.67 -18.37
N ILE A 125 0.34 -9.32 -17.07
CA ILE A 125 0.67 -10.28 -16.00
C ILE A 125 -0.55 -11.16 -15.76
N ASP A 126 -0.70 -12.19 -16.59
CA ASP A 126 -1.71 -13.23 -16.44
C ASP A 126 -1.08 -14.58 -16.09
N ILE A 127 -1.91 -15.63 -16.01
CA ILE A 127 -1.48 -16.97 -15.60
C ILE A 127 -0.38 -17.54 -16.51
N THR A 128 -0.38 -17.18 -17.79
CA THR A 128 0.61 -17.69 -18.75
C THR A 128 1.94 -16.97 -18.58
N LEU A 129 1.91 -15.63 -18.54
CA LEU A 129 3.13 -14.83 -18.46
C LEU A 129 3.85 -15.00 -17.12
N VAL A 130 3.11 -15.18 -16.02
CA VAL A 130 3.72 -15.36 -14.69
C VAL A 130 4.57 -16.63 -14.64
N ASP A 131 4.09 -17.74 -15.21
CA ASP A 131 4.86 -18.98 -15.28
C ASP A 131 6.15 -18.82 -16.10
N ASP A 132 6.08 -18.10 -17.23
CA ASP A 132 7.26 -17.77 -18.04
C ASP A 132 8.26 -16.87 -17.31
N ILE A 133 7.77 -15.85 -16.58
CA ILE A 133 8.62 -14.95 -15.77
C ILE A 133 9.34 -15.74 -14.67
N LEU A 134 8.64 -16.63 -13.96
CA LEU A 134 9.22 -17.38 -12.85
C LEU A 134 10.25 -18.42 -13.29
N LYS A 135 10.14 -18.93 -14.53
CA LYS A 135 11.11 -19.88 -15.11
C LYS A 135 12.31 -19.21 -15.77
N SER A 136 12.24 -17.92 -16.05
CA SER A 136 13.28 -17.19 -16.77
C SER A 136 14.42 -16.74 -15.86
N ASP A 137 15.64 -17.19 -16.16
CA ASP A 137 16.87 -16.67 -15.54
C ASP A 137 17.36 -15.35 -16.18
N CYS A 138 16.64 -14.85 -17.20
CA CYS A 138 17.05 -13.70 -18.00
C CYS A 138 16.67 -12.36 -17.37
N ILE A 139 15.81 -12.34 -16.35
CA ILE A 139 15.16 -11.11 -15.85
C ILE A 139 15.95 -10.53 -14.66
N ALA A 140 16.33 -9.26 -14.75
CA ALA A 140 16.91 -8.47 -13.66
C ALA A 140 15.82 -7.81 -12.81
N GLY A 141 14.75 -7.34 -13.47
CA GLY A 141 13.62 -6.68 -12.83
C GLY A 141 12.53 -6.34 -13.83
N LEU A 142 11.37 -5.98 -13.29
CA LEU A 142 10.18 -5.59 -14.03
C LEU A 142 9.92 -4.09 -13.85
N ILE A 143 9.63 -3.39 -14.94
CA ILE A 143 9.10 -2.04 -14.91
C ILE A 143 7.67 -2.12 -15.45
N VAL A 144 6.70 -1.98 -14.56
CA VAL A 144 5.27 -2.14 -14.87
C VAL A 144 4.62 -0.80 -15.12
N LEU A 145 3.79 -0.74 -16.16
CA LEU A 145 3.06 0.44 -16.63
C LEU A 145 1.56 0.23 -16.48
N ASP A 146 0.82 1.34 -16.44
CA ASP A 146 -0.64 1.29 -16.57
C ASP A 146 -1.06 0.70 -17.94
N PRO A 147 -2.26 0.09 -18.03
CA PRO A 147 -2.83 -0.33 -19.31
C PRO A 147 -3.13 0.86 -20.23
N GLU A 148 -2.74 0.76 -21.49
CA GLU A 148 -3.05 1.79 -22.50
C GLU A 148 -4.52 1.78 -22.93
N SER A 149 -5.24 0.69 -22.66
CA SER A 149 -6.62 0.49 -23.11
C SER A 149 -7.52 0.01 -21.96
N ARG A 150 -8.84 0.15 -22.16
CA ARG A 150 -9.82 -0.34 -21.20
C ARG A 150 -9.64 -1.85 -21.00
N LEU A 151 -9.56 -2.26 -19.75
CA LEU A 151 -9.41 -3.65 -19.36
C LEU A 151 -10.63 -4.49 -19.78
N ASP A 152 -10.36 -5.70 -20.24
CA ASP A 152 -11.39 -6.71 -20.49
C ASP A 152 -11.94 -7.21 -19.14
N PRO A 153 -13.24 -7.03 -18.85
CA PRO A 153 -13.84 -7.43 -17.58
C PRO A 153 -13.86 -8.95 -17.38
N SER A 154 -13.65 -9.74 -18.44
CA SER A 154 -13.59 -11.21 -18.38
C SER A 154 -12.21 -11.75 -17.98
N LYS A 155 -11.14 -10.93 -18.07
CA LYS A 155 -9.80 -11.37 -17.68
C LYS A 155 -9.68 -11.59 -16.17
N ARG A 156 -8.90 -12.60 -15.81
CA ARG A 156 -8.50 -12.88 -14.42
C ARG A 156 -7.28 -12.04 -14.08
N LEU A 157 -7.46 -11.01 -13.25
CA LEU A 157 -6.44 -9.99 -12.99
C LEU A 157 -6.34 -9.66 -11.48
N SER A 158 -6.86 -10.53 -10.62
CA SER A 158 -6.70 -10.43 -9.17
C SER A 158 -5.30 -10.89 -8.77
N HIS A 159 -4.63 -10.10 -7.93
CA HIS A 159 -3.32 -10.45 -7.39
C HIS A 159 -3.43 -11.26 -6.09
N ASP A 160 -4.65 -11.47 -5.59
CA ASP A 160 -4.95 -12.39 -4.49
C ASP A 160 -5.10 -13.83 -4.97
N GLY A 161 -5.09 -14.76 -4.02
CA GLY A 161 -5.33 -16.18 -4.28
C GLY A 161 -6.81 -16.50 -4.50
N ALA A 162 -7.09 -17.77 -4.77
CA ALA A 162 -8.44 -18.29 -4.95
C ALA A 162 -9.29 -18.13 -3.68
N CYS A 163 -8.67 -18.29 -2.50
CA CYS A 163 -9.28 -18.05 -1.20
C CYS A 163 -8.55 -16.91 -0.49
N PRO A 164 -9.14 -15.71 -0.37
CA PRO A 164 -8.62 -14.67 0.53
C PRO A 164 -8.61 -15.14 1.99
N ASN A 165 -7.59 -14.76 2.76
CA ASN A 165 -7.35 -15.16 4.16
C ASN A 165 -7.55 -16.67 4.43
N PRO A 166 -6.86 -17.56 3.69
CA PRO A 166 -7.17 -18.99 3.66
C PRO A 166 -6.92 -19.72 4.98
N THR A 167 -6.04 -19.18 5.84
CA THR A 167 -5.66 -19.79 7.12
C THR A 167 -6.42 -19.24 8.32
N SER A 168 -7.02 -18.06 8.16
CA SER A 168 -7.56 -17.26 9.26
C SER A 168 -9.07 -17.05 9.14
N GLY A 169 -9.74 -17.75 8.23
CA GLY A 169 -11.19 -17.69 8.02
C GLY A 169 -11.96 -18.82 8.71
N MET A 170 -13.30 -18.81 8.56
CA MET A 170 -14.25 -19.76 9.17
C MET A 170 -14.02 -21.22 8.77
N HIS A 171 -13.46 -21.44 7.59
CA HIS A 171 -13.12 -22.75 7.09
C HIS A 171 -11.63 -23.00 7.34
N SER A 172 -11.27 -23.29 8.59
CA SER A 172 -9.90 -23.60 9.05
C SER A 172 -9.28 -24.86 8.40
N GLY A 173 -9.95 -25.48 7.43
CA GLY A 173 -9.47 -26.60 6.60
C GLY A 173 -8.67 -26.20 5.37
N GLY A 174 -8.33 -24.90 5.20
CA GLY A 174 -7.57 -24.39 4.06
C GLY A 174 -8.43 -24.08 2.84
N CYS A 175 -7.80 -23.87 1.67
CA CYS A 175 -8.48 -23.49 0.45
C CYS A 175 -9.01 -24.73 -0.31
N SER A 176 -10.32 -24.76 -0.52
CA SER A 176 -11.08 -25.77 -1.24
C SER A 176 -11.94 -25.09 -2.32
N SER A 177 -12.53 -25.88 -3.23
CA SER A 177 -13.46 -25.35 -4.24
C SER A 177 -14.64 -24.60 -3.62
N ASP A 178 -15.06 -24.97 -2.41
CA ASP A 178 -16.22 -24.40 -1.74
C ASP A 178 -15.97 -22.99 -1.22
N ASN A 179 -14.80 -22.71 -0.65
CA ASN A 179 -14.41 -21.40 -0.12
C ASN A 179 -13.49 -20.60 -1.05
N ALA A 180 -13.24 -21.07 -2.28
CA ALA A 180 -12.53 -20.32 -3.32
C ALA A 180 -13.38 -19.16 -3.87
N TRP A 181 -13.66 -18.13 -3.06
CA TRP A 181 -14.53 -17.00 -3.43
C TRP A 181 -14.02 -16.21 -4.63
N ASN A 182 -12.69 -16.15 -4.82
CA ASN A 182 -12.05 -15.43 -5.93
C ASN A 182 -11.79 -16.31 -7.16
N GLU A 183 -12.49 -17.44 -7.30
CA GLU A 183 -12.25 -18.43 -8.37
C GLU A 183 -12.31 -17.85 -9.80
N ARG A 184 -13.17 -16.85 -9.99
CA ARG A 184 -13.35 -16.19 -11.29
C ARG A 184 -12.27 -15.14 -11.58
N GLY A 185 -11.49 -14.72 -10.57
CA GLY A 185 -10.60 -13.56 -10.65
C GLY A 185 -9.11 -13.84 -10.46
N TYR A 186 -8.73 -14.87 -9.71
CA TYR A 186 -7.33 -15.14 -9.36
C TYR A 186 -6.46 -15.41 -10.61
N ILE A 187 -5.23 -14.89 -10.61
CA ILE A 187 -4.20 -15.24 -11.59
C ILE A 187 -3.54 -16.57 -11.22
N LEU A 188 -3.08 -16.69 -9.97
CA LEU A 188 -2.52 -17.90 -9.38
C LEU A 188 -3.37 -18.36 -8.20
N TYR A 189 -3.39 -19.66 -7.94
CA TYR A 189 -4.20 -20.25 -6.88
C TYR A 189 -3.84 -19.69 -5.48
N GLU A 190 -2.54 -19.52 -5.21
CA GLU A 190 -2.01 -18.98 -3.95
C GLU A 190 -1.92 -17.43 -3.93
N GLY A 191 -2.12 -16.77 -5.08
CA GLY A 191 -2.01 -15.32 -5.25
C GLY A 191 -0.59 -14.83 -5.55
N LEU A 192 -0.48 -13.73 -6.30
CA LEU A 192 0.81 -13.16 -6.73
C LEU A 192 1.60 -12.52 -5.58
N ARG A 193 0.89 -12.00 -4.56
CA ARG A 193 1.51 -11.47 -3.34
C ARG A 193 2.35 -12.52 -2.62
N ASN A 194 1.92 -13.78 -2.65
CA ASN A 194 2.49 -14.87 -1.86
C ASN A 194 3.65 -15.59 -2.55
N ILE A 195 4.32 -14.93 -3.50
CA ILE A 195 5.53 -15.41 -4.17
C ILE A 195 6.76 -14.66 -3.62
N ASP A 196 7.87 -15.38 -3.40
CA ASP A 196 9.20 -14.78 -3.18
C ASP A 196 9.86 -14.53 -4.55
N TRP A 197 9.62 -13.35 -5.11
CA TRP A 197 10.12 -12.92 -6.40
C TRP A 197 11.62 -12.59 -6.30
N ARG A 198 12.45 -13.38 -6.98
CA ARG A 198 13.92 -13.20 -7.03
C ARG A 198 14.36 -12.13 -8.03
N MET A 199 13.63 -11.01 -8.06
CA MET A 199 13.84 -9.87 -8.94
C MET A 199 13.25 -8.62 -8.27
N GLN A 200 13.44 -7.46 -8.88
CA GLN A 200 12.80 -6.21 -8.43
C GLN A 200 11.64 -5.83 -9.33
N ILE A 201 10.69 -5.06 -8.80
CA ILE A 201 9.61 -4.47 -9.57
C ILE A 201 9.48 -2.98 -9.26
N LEU A 202 9.26 -2.18 -10.30
CA LEU A 202 9.03 -0.76 -10.24
C LEU A 202 7.76 -0.42 -11.03
N TYR A 203 6.83 0.29 -10.41
CA TYR A 203 5.69 0.89 -11.09
C TYR A 203 6.03 2.29 -11.58
N MET A 204 5.91 2.48 -12.88
CA MET A 204 6.23 3.74 -13.54
C MET A 204 4.97 4.42 -14.06
N TYR A 205 4.53 5.44 -13.32
CA TYR A 205 3.35 6.26 -13.64
C TYR A 205 3.71 7.64 -14.20
N ASN A 206 4.93 8.13 -13.94
CA ASN A 206 5.33 9.45 -14.40
C ASN A 206 5.65 9.43 -15.91
N GLN A 207 4.83 10.11 -16.69
CA GLN A 207 4.94 10.13 -18.14
C GLN A 207 6.28 10.68 -18.64
N THR A 208 6.84 11.71 -17.99
CA THR A 208 8.14 12.29 -18.34
C THR A 208 9.29 11.30 -18.12
N HIS A 209 9.24 10.55 -17.00
CA HIS A 209 10.22 9.51 -16.72
C HIS A 209 10.11 8.36 -17.74
N LEU A 210 8.87 7.96 -18.08
CA LEU A 210 8.62 6.93 -19.08
C LEU A 210 9.12 7.33 -20.48
N GLU A 211 8.91 8.58 -20.89
CA GLU A 211 9.43 9.11 -22.15
C GLU A 211 10.96 9.08 -22.19
N THR A 212 11.62 9.32 -21.05
CA THR A 212 13.08 9.23 -20.95
C THR A 212 13.57 7.79 -21.15
N ILE A 213 12.88 6.80 -20.56
CA ILE A 213 13.19 5.37 -20.76
C ILE A 213 12.95 4.96 -22.21
N LYS A 214 11.79 5.32 -22.78
CA LYS A 214 11.44 5.04 -24.17
C LYS A 214 12.48 5.62 -25.12
N GLN A 215 12.89 6.87 -24.92
CA GLN A 215 13.93 7.51 -25.71
C GLN A 215 15.27 6.74 -25.66
N CYS A 216 15.69 6.28 -24.48
CA CYS A 216 16.92 5.51 -24.36
C CYS A 216 16.80 4.14 -25.05
N HIS A 217 15.68 3.46 -24.88
CA HIS A 217 15.40 2.18 -25.55
C HIS A 217 15.38 2.33 -27.08
N ASP A 218 14.64 3.30 -27.61
CA ASP A 218 14.43 3.44 -29.05
C ASP A 218 15.72 3.82 -29.79
N LEU A 219 16.63 4.54 -29.13
CA LEU A 219 17.92 4.94 -29.71
C LEU A 219 18.94 3.80 -29.77
N PHE A 220 18.93 2.85 -28.82
CA PHE A 220 20.02 1.88 -28.66
C PHE A 220 19.57 0.41 -28.72
N ASN A 221 18.30 0.13 -28.44
CA ASN A 221 17.79 -1.22 -28.27
C ASN A 221 16.75 -1.61 -29.33
N VAL A 222 16.48 -0.77 -30.32
CA VAL A 222 15.59 -1.06 -31.46
C VAL A 222 16.42 -1.29 -32.73
N PRO A 223 16.28 -2.46 -33.40
CA PRO A 223 17.02 -2.74 -34.64
C PRO A 223 16.66 -1.75 -35.75
N SER A 224 17.65 -1.34 -36.55
CA SER A 224 17.41 -0.57 -37.77
C SER A 224 16.61 -1.39 -38.79
N GLU A 225 15.84 -0.73 -39.65
CA GLU A 225 15.02 -1.40 -40.67
C GLU A 225 15.83 -2.44 -41.47
N GLY A 226 15.33 -3.69 -41.49
CA GLY A 226 15.96 -4.82 -42.17
C GLY A 226 17.01 -5.61 -41.36
N SER A 227 17.37 -5.19 -40.15
CA SER A 227 18.22 -5.97 -39.23
C SER A 227 17.41 -6.62 -38.13
N SER A 228 17.72 -7.88 -37.79
CA SER A 228 17.14 -8.59 -36.63
C SER A 228 18.05 -8.58 -35.40
N SER A 229 19.27 -8.02 -35.51
CA SER A 229 20.25 -8.01 -34.42
C SER A 229 20.87 -6.63 -34.21
N LEU A 230 21.28 -6.37 -32.97
CA LEU A 230 21.90 -5.14 -32.50
C LEU A 230 23.36 -5.36 -32.14
N SER A 231 24.15 -4.31 -32.31
CA SER A 231 25.53 -4.23 -31.82
C SER A 231 25.60 -3.21 -30.68
N PRO A 232 26.49 -3.40 -29.69
CA PRO A 232 26.68 -2.43 -28.61
C PRO A 232 27.06 -1.03 -29.13
N PRO A 233 26.79 0.05 -28.37
CA PRO A 233 26.28 0.05 -26.99
C PRO A 233 24.77 -0.16 -26.88
N PHE A 234 24.35 -0.76 -25.76
CA PHE A 234 22.94 -0.98 -25.40
C PHE A 234 22.51 -0.05 -24.28
N CYS A 235 21.25 0.37 -24.29
CA CYS A 235 20.65 1.08 -23.16
C CYS A 235 20.27 0.10 -22.05
N ALA A 236 20.79 0.34 -20.85
CA ALA A 236 20.57 -0.47 -19.66
C ALA A 236 20.04 0.37 -18.51
N ALA A 237 19.43 -0.33 -17.55
CA ALA A 237 18.92 0.24 -16.33
C ALA A 237 19.48 -0.51 -15.11
N SER A 238 19.46 0.17 -13.97
CA SER A 238 19.61 -0.44 -12.66
C SER A 238 18.81 0.33 -11.63
N PHE A 239 18.09 -0.37 -10.78
CA PHE A 239 17.48 0.18 -9.57
C PHE A 239 17.59 -0.84 -8.45
N GLY A 240 17.37 -0.39 -7.21
CA GLY A 240 17.66 -1.19 -6.02
C GLY A 240 16.60 -1.01 -4.94
N ILE A 241 15.91 -2.08 -4.55
CA ILE A 241 15.15 -2.14 -3.29
C ILE A 241 15.81 -3.18 -2.38
N PHE A 242 16.65 -2.69 -1.48
CA PHE A 242 17.43 -3.56 -0.61
C PHE A 242 16.72 -3.74 0.73
N ASN A 243 16.02 -4.86 0.81
CA ASN A 243 15.30 -5.30 1.99
C ASN A 243 16.30 -5.76 3.07
N ARG A 244 16.13 -5.27 4.30
CA ARG A 244 16.91 -5.68 5.46
C ARG A 244 16.42 -7.01 6.03
N GLY A 245 15.10 -7.24 6.02
CA GLY A 245 14.45 -8.44 6.51
C GLY A 245 14.61 -9.67 5.59
N ALA A 246 14.61 -10.85 6.20
CA ALA A 246 14.61 -12.15 5.53
C ALA A 246 14.11 -13.26 6.47
N GLY A 247 13.58 -14.34 5.89
CA GLY A 247 13.05 -15.51 6.62
C GLY A 247 11.56 -15.39 6.91
N SER A 248 11.14 -15.71 8.13
CA SER A 248 9.76 -15.50 8.60
C SER A 248 9.69 -14.31 9.56
N THR A 249 8.48 -13.90 9.92
CA THR A 249 8.21 -12.91 10.98
C THR A 249 8.99 -13.23 12.26
N GLU A 250 8.95 -14.49 12.70
CA GLU A 250 9.69 -14.95 13.90
C GLU A 250 11.20 -14.69 13.76
N ILE A 251 11.79 -15.08 12.63
CA ILE A 251 13.23 -14.92 12.38
C ILE A 251 13.59 -13.44 12.31
N CYS A 252 12.78 -12.65 11.62
CA CYS A 252 13.04 -11.24 11.39
C CYS A 252 12.93 -10.41 12.68
N LEU A 253 11.87 -10.60 13.48
CA LEU A 253 11.70 -9.93 14.76
C LEU A 253 12.77 -10.35 15.78
N ARG A 254 13.12 -11.65 15.83
CA ARG A 254 14.20 -12.14 16.70
C ARG A 254 15.52 -11.45 16.40
N ARG A 255 15.86 -11.25 15.12
CA ARG A 255 17.08 -10.54 14.70
C ARG A 255 17.01 -9.03 14.96
N SER A 256 15.82 -8.47 15.03
CA SER A 256 15.59 -7.06 15.40
C SER A 256 15.70 -6.83 16.90
N SER A 257 15.79 -7.88 17.73
CA SER A 257 15.89 -7.72 19.18
C SER A 257 17.20 -7.03 19.61
N ALA A 258 17.12 -6.18 20.63
CA ALA A 258 18.25 -5.36 21.10
C ALA A 258 19.49 -6.20 21.47
N TRP A 259 19.30 -7.38 22.07
CA TRP A 259 20.41 -8.25 22.46
C TRP A 259 21.19 -8.79 21.25
N THR A 260 20.50 -9.24 20.20
CA THR A 260 21.15 -9.64 18.94
C THR A 260 21.83 -8.48 18.21
N ARG A 261 21.41 -7.24 18.48
CA ARG A 261 21.95 -6.03 17.86
C ARG A 261 23.03 -5.32 18.67
N ALA A 262 23.39 -5.83 19.84
CA ALA A 262 24.39 -5.18 20.70
C ALA A 262 25.70 -4.87 19.96
N VAL A 263 26.09 -5.70 18.97
CA VAL A 263 27.27 -5.45 18.13
C VAL A 263 27.01 -4.43 17.02
N ASP A 264 25.86 -4.48 16.35
CA ASP A 264 25.51 -3.54 15.26
C ASP A 264 25.32 -2.11 15.79
N GLU A 265 24.78 -1.97 17.00
CA GLU A 265 24.59 -0.70 17.70
C GLU A 265 25.94 -0.06 18.09
N ILE A 266 26.94 -0.88 18.47
CA ILE A 266 28.33 -0.43 18.70
C ILE A 266 28.94 0.15 17.41
N PHE A 267 28.55 -0.34 16.24
CA PHE A 267 29.02 0.15 14.93
C PHE A 267 28.11 1.23 14.31
N GLY A 268 27.16 1.78 15.07
CA GLY A 268 26.30 2.89 14.63
C GLY A 268 25.25 2.50 13.57
N LYS A 269 24.93 1.21 13.44
CA LYS A 269 23.81 0.75 12.60
C LYS A 269 22.54 0.65 13.45
N SER A 270 21.68 1.66 13.38
CA SER A 270 20.38 1.64 14.03
C SER A 270 19.25 1.27 13.05
N GLY A 271 18.26 0.53 13.55
CA GLY A 271 17.02 0.20 12.84
C GLY A 271 16.61 -1.27 13.00
N ASP A 272 15.30 -1.51 13.06
CA ASP A 272 14.75 -2.86 12.98
C ASP A 272 14.97 -3.45 11.57
N PHE A 273 14.85 -4.77 11.42
CA PHE A 273 14.90 -5.42 10.11
C PHE A 273 13.52 -5.48 9.44
N CYS A 274 12.47 -5.51 10.25
CA CYS A 274 11.07 -5.47 9.86
C CYS A 274 10.23 -4.88 10.98
N SER A 275 9.00 -4.51 10.65
CA SER A 275 7.96 -4.10 11.60
C SER A 275 6.65 -4.80 11.26
N TRP A 276 5.77 -4.96 12.25
CA TRP A 276 4.41 -5.42 12.01
C TRP A 276 3.62 -4.40 11.18
N LEU A 277 2.62 -4.90 10.46
CA LEU A 277 1.65 -4.04 9.78
C LEU A 277 0.83 -3.30 10.82
N TYR A 278 0.57 -2.03 10.55
CA TYR A 278 -0.03 -1.10 11.48
C TYR A 278 -1.19 -0.37 10.79
N GLY A 279 -2.38 -0.42 11.38
CA GLY A 279 -3.59 0.19 10.83
C GLY A 279 -4.30 1.11 11.82
N VAL A 280 -5.39 1.74 11.37
CA VAL A 280 -6.33 2.45 12.25
C VAL A 280 -7.78 2.10 11.90
N ASN A 281 -8.45 1.43 12.83
CA ASN A 281 -9.89 1.20 12.75
C ASN A 281 -10.63 2.51 13.06
N LEU A 282 -11.62 2.86 12.25
CA LEU A 282 -12.49 4.02 12.54
C LEU A 282 -13.85 3.49 13.00
N MET A 283 -14.31 3.89 14.19
CA MET A 283 -15.59 3.43 14.70
C MET A 283 -16.46 4.58 15.21
N ALA A 284 -17.73 4.60 14.77
CA ALA A 284 -18.75 5.51 15.27
C ALA A 284 -19.74 4.79 16.17
N PHE A 285 -20.15 5.46 17.25
CA PHE A 285 -21.05 4.96 18.29
C PHE A 285 -22.36 5.73 18.18
N LEU A 286 -23.36 5.15 17.53
CA LEU A 286 -24.56 5.84 17.06
C LEU A 286 -25.85 5.25 17.66
N PRO A 287 -26.52 5.96 18.57
CA PRO A 287 -25.99 7.01 19.46
C PRO A 287 -25.02 6.41 20.50
N PRO A 288 -24.13 7.20 21.13
CA PRO A 288 -23.18 6.66 22.09
C PRO A 288 -23.86 6.31 23.42
N LYS A 289 -23.54 5.13 23.97
CA LYS A 289 -23.92 4.78 25.35
C LYS A 289 -22.88 5.36 26.31
N VAL A 290 -23.26 6.40 27.04
CA VAL A 290 -22.38 7.00 28.06
C VAL A 290 -22.36 6.13 29.32
N TYR A 291 -21.17 5.79 29.79
CA TYR A 291 -20.94 5.03 31.01
C TYR A 291 -21.60 5.73 32.21
N LYS A 292 -22.37 4.95 32.98
CA LYS A 292 -22.92 5.37 34.27
C LYS A 292 -22.45 4.36 35.30
N ASN A 293 -21.86 4.85 36.40
CA ASN A 293 -21.38 4.01 37.48
C ASN A 293 -22.56 3.27 38.13
N SER A 294 -22.85 2.06 37.65
CA SER A 294 -23.91 1.19 38.12
C SER A 294 -23.35 -0.21 38.29
N SER A 295 -23.69 -0.86 39.41
CA SER A 295 -23.20 -2.20 39.75
C SER A 295 -23.96 -3.31 39.01
N SER A 296 -24.85 -2.97 38.07
CA SER A 296 -25.63 -3.92 37.30
C SER A 296 -24.86 -4.46 36.11
N VAL A 297 -25.14 -5.71 35.74
CA VAL A 297 -24.67 -6.33 34.49
C VAL A 297 -25.10 -5.46 33.30
N PRO A 298 -24.20 -5.18 32.33
CA PRO A 298 -24.56 -4.42 31.13
C PRO A 298 -25.71 -5.08 30.37
N THR A 299 -26.82 -4.37 30.20
CA THR A 299 -27.99 -4.82 29.42
C THR A 299 -27.94 -4.35 27.96
N THR A 300 -27.13 -3.33 27.68
CA THR A 300 -27.01 -2.67 26.38
C THR A 300 -26.65 -3.69 25.28
N ARG A 301 -27.36 -3.63 24.15
CA ARG A 301 -27.12 -4.48 22.98
C ARG A 301 -26.72 -3.66 21.76
N TYR A 302 -25.87 -4.22 20.90
CA TYR A 302 -25.33 -3.53 19.73
C TYR A 302 -25.54 -4.28 18.41
N LEU A 303 -25.90 -3.54 17.36
CA LEU A 303 -25.81 -3.96 15.97
C LEU A 303 -24.62 -3.26 15.33
N MET A 304 -23.69 -4.00 14.74
CA MET A 304 -22.55 -3.42 14.04
C MET A 304 -22.79 -3.39 12.54
N ILE A 305 -22.55 -2.25 11.90
CA ILE A 305 -22.45 -2.11 10.45
C ILE A 305 -20.96 -2.00 10.14
N ALA A 306 -20.41 -2.95 9.40
CA ALA A 306 -18.99 -3.09 9.16
C ALA A 306 -18.63 -2.90 7.69
N VAL A 307 -17.40 -2.46 7.45
CA VAL A 307 -16.78 -2.46 6.13
C VAL A 307 -15.26 -2.55 6.26
N ARG A 308 -14.64 -3.28 5.34
CA ARG A 308 -13.18 -3.28 5.14
C ARG A 308 -12.75 -1.96 4.50
N GLN A 309 -11.65 -1.36 4.98
CA GLN A 309 -11.05 -0.17 4.38
C GLN A 309 -9.68 -0.39 3.74
N ASP A 310 -9.16 -1.62 3.69
CA ASP A 310 -7.87 -1.93 3.10
C ASP A 310 -7.91 -2.90 1.91
N SER A 311 -6.88 -2.83 1.07
CA SER A 311 -6.55 -3.83 0.05
C SER A 311 -5.04 -3.89 -0.18
N PHE A 312 -4.60 -4.66 -1.18
CA PHE A 312 -3.20 -4.67 -1.60
C PHE A 312 -3.09 -4.86 -3.12
N GLY A 313 -1.92 -4.52 -3.67
CA GLY A 313 -1.53 -4.82 -5.05
C GLY A 313 -0.35 -5.80 -5.10
N LEU A 314 0.19 -6.02 -6.31
CA LEU A 314 1.44 -6.77 -6.48
C LEU A 314 2.62 -5.95 -5.92
N ILE A 315 2.56 -4.64 -6.18
CA ILE A 315 3.23 -3.64 -5.37
C ILE A 315 2.24 -3.20 -4.29
N PRO A 316 2.51 -3.45 -2.99
CA PRO A 316 1.49 -3.33 -1.95
C PRO A 316 0.80 -1.96 -1.90
N GLU A 317 1.57 -0.86 -1.98
CA GLU A 317 1.04 0.51 -1.93
C GLU A 317 0.34 0.98 -3.21
N VAL A 318 0.51 0.27 -4.34
CA VAL A 318 -0.29 0.55 -5.54
C VAL A 318 -1.57 -0.30 -5.44
N SER A 319 -2.47 0.14 -4.57
CA SER A 319 -3.68 -0.60 -4.19
C SER A 319 -4.92 0.31 -4.19
N PRO A 320 -5.47 0.63 -5.38
CA PRO A 320 -6.56 1.61 -5.48
C PRO A 320 -7.85 1.16 -4.78
N GLY A 321 -8.18 -0.14 -4.79
CA GLY A 321 -9.31 -0.70 -4.04
C GLY A 321 -10.69 -0.16 -4.46
N GLU A 322 -10.86 0.35 -5.69
CA GLU A 322 -12.04 1.14 -6.03
C GLU A 322 -13.35 0.35 -5.90
N ILE A 323 -13.36 -0.90 -6.37
CA ILE A 323 -14.53 -1.78 -6.24
C ILE A 323 -14.45 -2.63 -4.98
N SER A 324 -13.28 -3.20 -4.67
CA SER A 324 -13.19 -4.16 -3.57
C SER A 324 -13.28 -3.54 -2.18
N VAL A 325 -13.12 -2.21 -2.07
CA VAL A 325 -13.11 -1.45 -0.81
C VAL A 325 -14.01 -0.23 -0.88
N LEU A 326 -13.72 0.70 -1.80
CA LEU A 326 -14.24 2.07 -1.72
C LEU A 326 -15.76 2.16 -1.96
N THR A 327 -16.34 1.36 -2.85
CA THR A 327 -17.80 1.38 -3.07
C THR A 327 -18.59 0.96 -1.82
N SER A 328 -18.08 -0.02 -1.06
CA SER A 328 -18.66 -0.40 0.23
C SER A 328 -18.52 0.71 1.28
N VAL A 329 -17.35 1.35 1.35
CA VAL A 329 -17.08 2.48 2.25
C VAL A 329 -18.08 3.62 2.01
N ILE A 330 -18.36 3.94 0.75
CA ILE A 330 -19.35 4.97 0.38
C ILE A 330 -20.75 4.59 0.90
N ALA A 331 -21.16 3.33 0.76
CA ALA A 331 -22.48 2.88 1.23
C ALA A 331 -22.62 3.04 2.76
N VAL A 332 -21.60 2.68 3.52
CA VAL A 332 -21.60 2.83 4.99
C VAL A 332 -21.58 4.30 5.39
N LEU A 333 -20.77 5.16 4.74
CA LEU A 333 -20.78 6.61 4.98
C LEU A 333 -22.15 7.24 4.67
N ALA A 334 -22.81 6.80 3.59
CA ALA A 334 -24.13 7.28 3.22
C ALA A 334 -25.22 6.87 4.23
N ALA A 335 -25.15 5.65 4.76
CA ALA A 335 -26.02 5.22 5.85
C ALA A 335 -25.75 6.01 7.14
N ALA A 336 -24.47 6.22 7.48
CA ALA A 336 -24.07 7.05 8.62
C ALA A 336 -24.67 8.46 8.50
N ARG A 337 -24.63 9.05 7.31
CA ARG A 337 -25.26 10.36 7.03
C ARG A 337 -26.76 10.34 7.25
N GLY A 338 -27.45 9.28 6.82
CA GLY A 338 -28.88 9.09 7.09
C GLY A 338 -29.19 9.07 8.58
N ILE A 339 -28.35 8.41 9.40
CA ILE A 339 -28.46 8.43 10.86
C ILE A 339 -28.18 9.83 11.41
N GLY A 340 -27.10 10.48 10.94
CA GLY A 340 -26.68 11.81 11.37
C GLY A 340 -27.73 12.91 11.15
N LEU A 341 -28.42 12.88 10.01
CA LEU A 341 -29.52 13.81 9.70
C LEU A 341 -30.72 13.65 10.66
N HIS A 342 -30.85 12.51 11.31
CA HIS A 342 -31.90 12.19 12.28
C HIS A 342 -31.35 11.84 13.67
N ALA A 343 -30.16 12.35 14.02
CA ALA A 343 -29.41 11.92 15.21
C ALA A 343 -30.22 11.99 16.50
N SER A 344 -30.97 13.07 16.72
CA SER A 344 -31.79 13.25 17.93
C SER A 344 -32.93 12.23 18.06
N ALA A 345 -33.49 11.77 16.95
CA ALA A 345 -34.52 10.74 16.95
C ALA A 345 -33.92 9.35 17.25
N PHE A 346 -32.75 9.05 16.68
CA PHE A 346 -31.99 7.85 17.00
C PHE A 346 -31.53 7.80 18.45
N GLU A 347 -31.04 8.92 18.98
CA GLU A 347 -30.66 9.10 20.39
C GLU A 347 -31.82 8.74 21.32
N LYS A 348 -32.96 9.38 21.13
CA LYS A 348 -34.15 9.16 21.94
C LYS A 348 -34.68 7.71 21.85
N ALA A 349 -34.58 7.09 20.68
CA ALA A 349 -35.03 5.71 20.47
C ALA A 349 -34.09 4.70 21.14
N ALA A 350 -32.77 4.89 21.03
CA ALA A 350 -31.78 4.03 21.69
C ALA A 350 -31.82 4.15 23.21
N GLU A 351 -32.01 5.36 23.75
CA GLU A 351 -32.18 5.57 25.20
C GLU A 351 -33.38 4.80 25.77
N HIS A 352 -34.45 4.66 24.98
CA HIS A 352 -35.64 3.92 25.39
C HIS A 352 -35.51 2.41 25.20
N SER A 353 -34.86 1.96 24.12
CA SER A 353 -34.73 0.54 23.78
C SER A 353 -33.50 -0.15 24.38
N ASP A 354 -32.51 0.61 24.85
CA ASP A 354 -31.18 0.15 25.26
C ASP A 354 -30.43 -0.60 24.14
N ARG A 355 -30.72 -0.21 22.89
CA ARG A 355 -30.15 -0.78 21.66
C ARG A 355 -29.43 0.30 20.88
N HIS A 356 -28.18 0.04 20.52
CA HIS A 356 -27.28 1.01 19.89
C HIS A 356 -26.65 0.45 18.61
N VAL A 357 -26.21 1.32 17.72
CA VAL A 357 -25.55 0.93 16.47
C VAL A 357 -24.07 1.32 16.52
N LEU A 358 -23.22 0.41 16.08
CA LEU A 358 -21.80 0.66 15.84
C LEU A 358 -21.59 0.73 14.33
N ILE A 359 -20.84 1.71 13.85
CA ILE A 359 -20.32 1.69 12.49
C ILE A 359 -18.81 1.47 12.57
N ALA A 360 -18.30 0.48 11.86
CA ALA A 360 -16.90 0.07 11.90
C ALA A 360 -16.28 0.07 10.50
N PHE A 361 -15.21 0.82 10.32
CA PHE A 361 -14.29 0.73 9.19
C PHE A 361 -13.05 0.03 9.70
N PHE A 362 -12.83 -1.21 9.28
CA PHE A 362 -11.72 -2.02 9.77
C PHE A 362 -10.54 -1.97 8.79
N ASP A 363 -9.34 -1.74 9.34
CA ASP A 363 -8.07 -1.66 8.61
C ASP A 363 -7.23 -2.94 8.82
N GLY A 364 -6.80 -3.56 7.73
CA GLY A 364 -5.95 -4.76 7.73
C GLY A 364 -6.70 -6.09 7.61
N GLU A 365 -7.90 -6.06 7.03
CA GLU A 365 -8.76 -7.20 6.79
C GLU A 365 -8.18 -8.10 5.72
N SER A 366 -7.44 -7.54 4.76
CA SER A 366 -6.77 -8.29 3.68
C SER A 366 -5.51 -9.02 4.17
N PHE A 367 -5.13 -8.82 5.42
CA PHE A 367 -3.94 -9.39 6.06
C PHE A 367 -4.33 -10.26 7.26
N ASP A 368 -5.26 -11.20 7.05
CA ASP A 368 -5.76 -12.09 8.09
C ASP A 368 -6.50 -11.37 9.22
N TYR A 369 -7.39 -10.43 8.85
CA TYR A 369 -8.32 -9.77 9.78
C TYR A 369 -7.63 -9.02 10.94
N ILE A 370 -6.57 -8.27 10.67
CA ILE A 370 -5.83 -7.51 11.70
C ILE A 370 -6.79 -6.61 12.48
N GLY A 371 -7.53 -5.75 11.77
CA GLY A 371 -8.39 -4.74 12.37
C GLY A 371 -9.50 -5.34 13.23
N SER A 372 -10.33 -6.21 12.64
CA SER A 372 -11.42 -6.87 13.37
C SER A 372 -10.95 -7.80 14.49
N SER A 373 -9.82 -8.50 14.34
CA SER A 373 -9.29 -9.37 15.41
C SER A 373 -8.78 -8.59 16.62
N ASP A 374 -8.19 -7.41 16.40
CA ASP A 374 -7.73 -6.55 17.48
C ASP A 374 -8.90 -5.96 18.29
N ILE A 375 -9.98 -5.56 17.62
CA ILE A 375 -11.22 -5.14 18.31
C ILE A 375 -11.83 -6.31 19.08
N GLU A 376 -11.93 -7.50 18.48
CA GLU A 376 -12.39 -8.71 19.16
C GLU A 376 -11.56 -8.99 20.43
N TYR A 377 -10.24 -8.97 20.30
CA TYR A 377 -9.32 -9.22 21.39
C TYR A 377 -9.46 -8.18 22.52
N THR A 378 -9.51 -6.90 22.19
CA THR A 378 -9.66 -5.81 23.19
C THR A 378 -11.05 -5.79 23.85
N MET A 379 -12.10 -6.21 23.16
CA MET A 379 -13.41 -6.49 23.78
C MET A 379 -13.31 -7.66 24.76
N GLY A 380 -12.56 -8.72 24.42
CA GLY A 380 -12.29 -9.86 25.30
C GLY A 380 -11.52 -9.48 26.58
N LEU A 381 -10.63 -8.48 26.49
CA LEU A 381 -9.91 -7.92 27.63
C LEU A 381 -10.74 -6.92 28.46
N GLY A 382 -11.92 -6.53 28.00
CA GLY A 382 -12.76 -5.51 28.64
C GLY A 382 -12.15 -4.10 28.59
N THR A 383 -11.29 -3.84 27.60
CA THR A 383 -10.62 -2.54 27.41
C THR A 383 -11.15 -1.74 26.24
N PHE A 384 -12.09 -2.30 25.46
CA PHE A 384 -12.75 -1.63 24.35
C PHE A 384 -14.04 -0.91 24.79
N PRO A 385 -14.32 0.33 24.33
CA PRO A 385 -13.47 1.15 23.44
C PRO A 385 -12.21 1.69 24.13
N GLU A 386 -12.32 2.11 25.39
CA GLU A 386 -11.18 2.48 26.21
C GLU A 386 -11.42 2.05 27.66
N LYS A 387 -10.34 1.71 28.38
CA LYS A 387 -10.41 1.44 29.82
C LYS A 387 -10.73 2.73 30.58
N ILE A 388 -11.81 2.73 31.34
CA ILE A 388 -12.22 3.85 32.19
C ILE A 388 -11.14 4.12 33.25
N LYS A 389 -10.59 5.34 33.24
CA LYS A 389 -9.56 5.78 34.21
C LYS A 389 -10.11 6.68 35.31
N ASN A 390 -11.10 7.52 34.97
CA ASN A 390 -11.63 8.53 35.88
C ASN A 390 -13.15 8.66 35.67
N ASN A 391 -13.92 8.50 36.75
CA ASN A 391 -15.39 8.56 36.71
C ASN A 391 -15.95 10.00 36.64
N SER A 392 -15.10 11.03 36.74
CA SER A 392 -15.51 12.44 36.63
C SER A 392 -15.65 12.94 35.19
N THR A 393 -15.13 12.20 34.21
CA THR A 393 -15.29 12.47 32.77
C THR A 393 -16.29 11.49 32.17
N ALA A 394 -16.99 11.87 31.11
CA ALA A 394 -17.90 10.98 30.41
C ALA A 394 -17.10 10.05 29.48
N TRP A 395 -17.37 8.75 29.54
CA TRP A 395 -16.75 7.70 28.70
C TRP A 395 -17.83 6.93 27.96
N ILE A 396 -17.47 6.28 26.87
CA ILE A 396 -18.32 5.24 26.27
C ILE A 396 -18.31 4.02 27.20
N ASP A 397 -19.47 3.43 27.40
CA ASP A 397 -19.64 2.19 28.17
C ASP A 397 -18.79 1.06 27.56
N PRO A 398 -18.01 0.30 28.35
CA PRO A 398 -17.22 -0.81 27.82
C PRO A 398 -18.11 -1.83 27.11
N ILE A 399 -17.67 -2.29 25.94
CA ILE A 399 -18.45 -3.18 25.08
C ILE A 399 -17.77 -4.54 25.04
N ALA A 400 -18.51 -5.59 25.40
CA ALA A 400 -18.08 -6.97 25.25
C ALA A 400 -18.64 -7.61 23.97
N VAL A 401 -17.93 -8.62 23.44
CA VAL A 401 -18.40 -9.40 22.26
C VAL A 401 -19.79 -10.01 22.50
N SER A 402 -20.10 -10.40 23.74
CA SER A 402 -21.42 -10.94 24.10
C SER A 402 -22.57 -9.96 23.95
N GLN A 403 -22.31 -8.65 23.89
CA GLN A 403 -23.31 -7.60 23.69
C GLN A 403 -23.65 -7.34 22.22
N LEU A 404 -22.91 -7.93 21.28
CA LEU A 404 -23.19 -7.84 19.85
C LEU A 404 -24.33 -8.79 19.48
N ASP A 405 -25.44 -8.25 18.97
CA ASP A 405 -26.57 -9.03 18.43
C ASP A 405 -26.31 -9.47 16.98
N GLY A 406 -25.50 -8.71 16.24
CA GLY A 406 -25.10 -9.06 14.89
C GLY A 406 -24.18 -8.04 14.23
N ILE A 407 -23.60 -8.46 13.10
CA ILE A 407 -22.70 -7.68 12.25
C ILE A 407 -23.24 -7.75 10.82
N VAL A 408 -23.50 -6.59 10.21
CA VAL A 408 -23.88 -6.45 8.81
C VAL A 408 -22.72 -5.81 8.06
N GLU A 409 -22.09 -6.55 7.16
CA GLU A 409 -20.96 -6.07 6.36
C GLU A 409 -21.37 -5.85 4.90
N ILE A 410 -20.79 -4.84 4.25
CA ILE A 410 -21.06 -4.51 2.84
C ILE A 410 -19.82 -4.80 2.01
N GLN A 411 -19.96 -5.53 0.89
CA GLN A 411 -18.82 -5.95 0.07
C GLN A 411 -19.01 -5.75 -1.44
N GLN A 412 -17.97 -5.23 -2.09
CA GLN A 412 -17.75 -5.21 -3.55
C GLN A 412 -18.91 -4.68 -4.39
N LEU A 413 -19.49 -3.55 -3.99
CA LEU A 413 -20.58 -2.93 -4.75
C LEU A 413 -20.08 -2.36 -6.09
N GLY A 414 -20.97 -2.23 -7.07
CA GLY A 414 -20.71 -1.70 -8.40
C GLY A 414 -20.38 -2.75 -9.46
N THR A 415 -20.73 -4.02 -9.20
CA THR A 415 -20.62 -5.12 -10.17
C THR A 415 -21.95 -5.73 -10.58
N GLY A 416 -23.05 -5.42 -9.88
CA GLY A 416 -24.38 -5.92 -10.19
C GLY A 416 -25.15 -5.04 -11.18
N ASP A 417 -26.47 -5.28 -11.23
CA ASP A 417 -27.40 -4.58 -12.13
C ASP A 417 -27.95 -3.26 -11.55
N GLY A 418 -27.57 -2.90 -10.32
CA GLY A 418 -28.05 -1.72 -9.62
C GLY A 418 -29.42 -1.87 -8.96
N SER A 419 -30.03 -3.06 -9.00
CA SER A 419 -31.39 -3.31 -8.50
C SER A 419 -31.49 -4.44 -7.48
N LYS A 420 -30.47 -5.30 -7.38
CA LYS A 420 -30.47 -6.47 -6.50
C LYS A 420 -29.21 -6.53 -5.65
N LEU A 421 -29.39 -6.92 -4.39
CA LEU A 421 -28.32 -7.36 -3.50
C LEU A 421 -28.63 -8.74 -2.97
N ASN A 422 -27.61 -9.54 -2.73
CA ASN A 422 -27.72 -10.80 -2.02
C ASN A 422 -27.37 -10.58 -0.55
N ALA A 423 -28.17 -11.17 0.34
CA ALA A 423 -27.81 -11.34 1.73
C ALA A 423 -27.14 -12.71 1.89
N LEU A 424 -25.86 -12.71 2.25
CA LEU A 424 -25.05 -13.90 2.47
C LEU A 424 -24.86 -14.09 3.98
N ILE A 425 -25.27 -15.25 4.48
CA ILE A 425 -25.23 -15.59 5.90
C ILE A 425 -24.71 -17.02 6.07
N ASP A 426 -24.34 -17.37 7.31
CA ASP A 426 -24.00 -18.75 7.64
C ASP A 426 -25.29 -19.60 7.64
N GLY A 427 -25.31 -20.66 6.83
CA GLY A 427 -26.46 -21.55 6.67
C GLY A 427 -26.97 -22.14 7.99
N HIS A 428 -26.08 -22.38 8.96
CA HIS A 428 -26.47 -22.81 10.30
C HIS A 428 -27.28 -21.75 11.05
N GLN A 429 -26.82 -20.49 11.05
CA GLN A 429 -27.56 -19.37 11.65
C GLN A 429 -28.91 -19.12 10.97
N PHE A 430 -29.03 -19.42 9.66
CA PHE A 430 -30.29 -19.32 8.93
C PHE A 430 -31.31 -20.36 9.39
N GLN A 431 -30.91 -21.62 9.49
CA GLN A 431 -31.80 -22.74 9.84
C GLN A 431 -32.40 -22.58 11.23
N GLU A 432 -31.67 -21.97 12.16
CA GLU A 432 -32.14 -21.67 13.51
C GLU A 432 -33.12 -20.48 13.58
N GLY A 433 -33.42 -19.84 12.46
CA GLY A 433 -34.41 -18.75 12.37
C GLY A 433 -33.96 -17.44 13.04
N GLN A 434 -32.68 -17.31 13.39
CA GLN A 434 -32.18 -16.24 14.25
C GLN A 434 -32.12 -14.86 13.57
N LEU A 435 -32.26 -14.79 12.25
CA LEU A 435 -31.97 -13.61 11.42
C LEU A 435 -33.20 -12.99 10.73
N GLN A 436 -34.40 -13.53 10.96
CA GLN A 436 -35.61 -13.14 10.22
C GLN A 436 -35.94 -11.65 10.33
N ASP A 437 -35.90 -11.09 11.54
CA ASP A 437 -36.20 -9.67 11.76
C ASP A 437 -35.18 -8.76 11.06
N LEU A 438 -33.89 -9.10 11.15
CA LEU A 438 -32.82 -8.34 10.51
C LEU A 438 -32.95 -8.38 8.99
N LEU A 439 -33.19 -9.57 8.41
CA LEU A 439 -33.42 -9.74 6.97
C LEU A 439 -34.66 -8.98 6.49
N ALA A 440 -35.73 -8.96 7.28
CA ALA A 440 -36.94 -8.19 6.97
C ALA A 440 -36.66 -6.69 6.94
N SER A 441 -35.90 -6.16 7.91
CA SER A 441 -35.50 -4.75 7.93
C SER A 441 -34.58 -4.38 6.77
N LEU A 442 -33.61 -5.23 6.44
CA LEU A 442 -32.71 -5.04 5.30
C LEU A 442 -33.50 -5.05 3.97
N SER A 443 -34.41 -6.00 3.78
CA SER A 443 -35.28 -6.09 2.60
C SER A 443 -36.20 -4.88 2.47
N ALA A 444 -36.75 -4.39 3.59
CA ALA A 444 -37.58 -3.20 3.60
C ALA A 444 -36.80 -1.94 3.19
N GLY A 445 -35.55 -1.81 3.62
CA GLY A 445 -34.67 -0.71 3.22
C GLY A 445 -34.29 -0.81 1.74
N ALA A 446 -33.93 -2.00 1.27
CA ALA A 446 -33.64 -2.24 -0.14
C ALA A 446 -34.86 -1.87 -1.03
N SER A 447 -36.06 -2.28 -0.62
CA SER A 447 -37.30 -1.97 -1.32
C SER A 447 -37.60 -0.46 -1.34
N ALA A 448 -37.28 0.26 -0.26
CA ALA A 448 -37.48 1.70 -0.18
C ALA A 448 -36.59 2.49 -1.17
N ALA A 449 -35.41 1.95 -1.50
CA ALA A 449 -34.53 2.49 -2.54
C ALA A 449 -34.88 2.01 -3.96
N GLY A 450 -35.96 1.25 -4.14
CA GLY A 450 -36.42 0.76 -5.44
C GLY A 450 -35.73 -0.50 -5.94
N GLY A 451 -34.96 -1.19 -5.08
CA GLY A 451 -34.34 -2.48 -5.40
C GLY A 451 -34.95 -3.62 -4.60
N SER A 452 -34.24 -4.75 -4.54
CA SER A 452 -34.67 -5.93 -3.81
C SER A 452 -33.50 -6.66 -3.18
N LEU A 453 -33.77 -7.37 -2.08
CA LEU A 453 -32.82 -8.24 -1.41
C LEU A 453 -33.14 -9.69 -1.75
N VAL A 454 -32.17 -10.41 -2.28
CA VAL A 454 -32.24 -11.85 -2.46
C VAL A 454 -31.97 -12.51 -1.10
N HIS A 455 -32.98 -13.23 -0.62
CA HIS A 455 -32.90 -13.91 0.67
C HIS A 455 -31.90 -15.09 0.61
N PRO A 456 -31.19 -15.35 1.72
CA PRO A 456 -30.32 -16.50 1.84
C PRO A 456 -31.11 -17.81 1.84
N THR A 457 -30.38 -18.89 1.59
CA THR A 457 -30.86 -20.27 1.65
C THR A 457 -30.10 -21.04 2.72
N ALA A 458 -30.52 -22.27 3.00
CA ALA A 458 -29.83 -23.16 3.94
C ALA A 458 -28.38 -23.50 3.50
N ASP A 459 -28.10 -23.40 2.19
CA ASP A 459 -26.78 -23.65 1.59
C ASP A 459 -25.97 -22.37 1.41
N SER A 460 -26.49 -21.22 1.83
CA SER A 460 -25.76 -19.95 1.78
C SER A 460 -24.53 -19.99 2.69
N ARG A 461 -23.47 -19.31 2.23
CA ARG A 461 -22.17 -19.23 2.92
C ARG A 461 -21.77 -17.78 3.05
N VAL A 462 -20.97 -17.49 4.07
CA VAL A 462 -20.41 -16.15 4.28
C VAL A 462 -19.06 -16.04 3.56
N PRO A 463 -18.82 -14.99 2.75
CA PRO A 463 -17.49 -14.72 2.20
C PRO A 463 -16.50 -14.30 3.30
N PRO A 464 -15.19 -14.24 3.01
CA PRO A 464 -14.21 -13.61 3.89
C PRO A 464 -14.73 -12.26 4.39
N SER A 465 -14.89 -12.13 5.72
CA SER A 465 -15.60 -11.00 6.34
C SER A 465 -15.05 -10.73 7.75
N SER A 466 -15.06 -9.45 8.14
CA SER A 466 -14.72 -8.97 9.48
C SER A 466 -15.62 -9.53 10.59
N TRP A 467 -16.72 -10.21 10.27
CA TRP A 467 -17.56 -10.91 11.24
C TRP A 467 -16.85 -12.12 11.88
N TYR A 468 -15.94 -12.77 11.14
CA TYR A 468 -15.37 -14.05 11.55
C TYR A 468 -14.64 -14.02 12.91
N PRO A 469 -13.74 -13.05 13.22
CA PRO A 469 -13.09 -13.00 14.52
C PRO A 469 -14.07 -13.00 15.69
N PHE A 470 -15.17 -12.26 15.59
CA PHE A 470 -16.21 -12.19 16.62
C PHE A 470 -16.97 -13.51 16.77
N ALA A 471 -17.37 -14.12 15.64
CA ALA A 471 -18.09 -15.39 15.63
C ALA A 471 -17.26 -16.55 16.19
N ARG A 472 -15.94 -16.52 15.97
CA ARG A 472 -14.99 -17.50 16.50
C ARG A 472 -14.99 -17.56 18.03
N VAL A 473 -15.11 -16.41 18.70
CA VAL A 473 -15.13 -16.34 20.17
C VAL A 473 -16.55 -16.40 20.74
N ASN A 474 -17.54 -15.92 19.99
CA ASN A 474 -18.95 -16.03 20.34
C ASN A 474 -19.82 -16.38 19.13
N PRO A 475 -20.18 -17.67 18.95
CA PRO A 475 -21.00 -18.13 17.83
C PRO A 475 -22.42 -17.52 17.78
N SER A 476 -22.88 -16.91 18.87
CA SER A 476 -24.19 -16.26 18.94
C SER A 476 -24.24 -14.93 18.18
N VAL A 477 -23.08 -14.36 17.83
CA VAL A 477 -23.01 -13.12 17.04
C VAL A 477 -23.41 -13.44 15.61
N LYS A 478 -24.51 -12.83 15.14
CA LYS A 478 -25.07 -13.10 13.82
C LYS A 478 -24.31 -12.36 12.73
N GLY A 479 -24.06 -12.99 11.58
CA GLY A 479 -23.33 -12.39 10.46
C GLY A 479 -24.19 -12.25 9.21
N VAL A 480 -24.22 -11.06 8.60
CA VAL A 480 -24.83 -10.83 7.29
C VAL A 480 -23.88 -10.04 6.39
N VAL A 481 -23.61 -10.55 5.20
CA VAL A 481 -22.88 -9.80 4.16
C VAL A 481 -23.84 -9.40 3.06
N LEU A 482 -23.88 -8.11 2.72
CA LEU A 482 -24.60 -7.56 1.59
C LEU A 482 -23.66 -7.35 0.41
N ALA A 483 -23.97 -7.99 -0.71
CA ALA A 483 -23.14 -7.92 -1.90
C ALA A 483 -23.93 -8.15 -3.19
N PRO A 484 -23.45 -7.68 -4.36
CA PRO A 484 -24.07 -7.99 -5.65
C PRO A 484 -23.85 -9.43 -6.11
N PHE A 485 -22.87 -10.13 -5.54
CA PHE A 485 -22.54 -11.52 -5.85
C PHE A 485 -23.25 -12.50 -4.91
N SER A 486 -23.33 -13.77 -5.30
CA SER A 486 -24.04 -14.82 -4.53
C SER A 486 -23.12 -15.97 -4.07
N ASP A 487 -22.47 -16.66 -5.00
CA ASP A 487 -21.65 -17.85 -4.75
C ASP A 487 -20.15 -17.60 -4.82
N LYS A 488 -19.73 -16.73 -5.74
CA LYS A 488 -18.34 -16.35 -6.03
C LYS A 488 -18.28 -14.87 -6.36
N TYR A 489 -17.13 -14.24 -6.18
CA TYR A 489 -16.95 -12.85 -6.58
C TYR A 489 -17.16 -12.69 -8.08
N GLU A 490 -18.01 -11.73 -8.46
CA GLU A 490 -18.17 -11.33 -9.87
C GLU A 490 -17.00 -10.46 -10.32
N TYR A 491 -16.43 -9.68 -9.41
CA TYR A 491 -15.30 -8.82 -9.69
C TYR A 491 -14.00 -9.64 -9.83
N ARG A 492 -13.30 -9.49 -10.95
CA ARG A 492 -12.12 -10.29 -11.30
C ARG A 492 -10.77 -9.64 -10.99
N ARG A 493 -10.80 -8.53 -10.25
CA ARG A 493 -9.63 -7.67 -9.95
C ARG A 493 -9.52 -7.32 -8.46
N VAL A 494 -10.07 -8.18 -7.59
CA VAL A 494 -9.97 -8.02 -6.14
C VAL A 494 -8.49 -7.96 -5.72
N ASN A 495 -8.14 -7.04 -4.81
CA ASN A 495 -6.78 -6.84 -4.30
C ASN A 495 -5.75 -6.85 -5.45
N SER A 496 -5.88 -5.86 -6.35
CA SER A 496 -5.02 -5.72 -7.53
C SER A 496 -4.62 -4.26 -7.71
N MET A 497 -3.46 -4.05 -8.34
CA MET A 497 -3.07 -2.72 -8.85
C MET A 497 -4.06 -2.21 -9.91
N LEU A 498 -4.79 -3.16 -10.53
CA LEU A 498 -5.82 -2.92 -11.52
C LEU A 498 -7.22 -2.83 -10.92
N ASP A 499 -7.38 -2.77 -9.60
CA ASP A 499 -8.69 -2.57 -8.96
C ASP A 499 -9.20 -1.14 -9.16
N ARG A 500 -9.57 -0.86 -10.41
CA ARG A 500 -10.11 0.40 -10.89
C ARG A 500 -11.43 0.16 -11.59
N ALA A 501 -12.48 0.88 -11.22
CA ALA A 501 -13.81 0.61 -11.72
C ALA A 501 -13.91 0.69 -13.25
N SER A 502 -13.32 1.73 -13.85
CA SER A 502 -13.36 2.03 -15.29
C SER A 502 -14.76 1.87 -15.91
N TRP A 503 -15.77 2.36 -15.20
CA TRP A 503 -17.18 2.24 -15.58
C TRP A 503 -17.53 3.13 -16.79
N THR A 504 -18.39 2.59 -17.66
CA THR A 504 -19.21 3.40 -18.57
C THR A 504 -20.24 4.21 -17.79
N ALA A 505 -20.88 5.19 -18.45
CA ALA A 505 -21.96 5.96 -17.83
C ALA A 505 -23.11 5.08 -17.29
N LYS A 506 -23.45 4.00 -18.00
CA LYS A 506 -24.49 3.05 -17.57
C LYS A 506 -24.05 2.25 -16.33
N GLU A 507 -22.85 1.68 -16.36
CA GLU A 507 -22.30 0.91 -15.22
C GLU A 507 -22.15 1.81 -13.99
N ARG A 508 -21.69 3.06 -14.16
CA ARG A 508 -21.59 4.04 -13.08
C ARG A 508 -22.95 4.34 -12.47
N SER A 509 -23.98 4.53 -13.29
CA SER A 509 -25.34 4.74 -12.79
C SER A 509 -25.84 3.52 -12.00
N ALA A 510 -25.62 2.31 -12.50
CA ALA A 510 -25.99 1.07 -11.81
C ALA A 510 -25.24 0.94 -10.47
N ALA A 511 -23.94 1.24 -10.46
CA ALA A 511 -23.13 1.21 -9.24
C ALA A 511 -23.61 2.21 -8.18
N ILE A 512 -23.95 3.44 -8.57
CA ILE A 512 -24.52 4.44 -7.65
C ILE A 512 -25.86 3.97 -7.08
N SER A 513 -26.72 3.37 -7.91
CA SER A 513 -27.98 2.77 -7.46
C SER A 513 -27.74 1.62 -6.47
N GLU A 514 -26.75 0.76 -6.72
CA GLU A 514 -26.38 -0.34 -5.83
C GLU A 514 -25.81 0.13 -4.48
N ILE A 515 -24.94 1.14 -4.51
CA ILE A 515 -24.42 1.81 -3.30
C ILE A 515 -25.57 2.41 -2.48
N THR A 516 -26.49 3.09 -3.14
CA THR A 516 -27.69 3.67 -2.50
C THR A 516 -28.57 2.58 -1.89
N LEU A 517 -28.75 1.46 -2.61
CA LEU A 517 -29.54 0.32 -2.18
C LEU A 517 -28.98 -0.30 -0.90
N ALA A 518 -27.67 -0.54 -0.86
CA ALA A 518 -26.99 -1.09 0.32
C ALA A 518 -27.05 -0.12 1.50
N ALA A 519 -26.81 1.18 1.26
CA ALA A 519 -26.90 2.22 2.28
C ALA A 519 -28.32 2.30 2.89
N SER A 520 -29.35 2.23 2.05
CA SER A 520 -30.75 2.26 2.49
C SER A 520 -31.12 1.02 3.29
N ALA A 521 -30.67 -0.17 2.87
CA ALA A 521 -30.86 -1.42 3.59
C ALA A 521 -30.31 -1.33 5.02
N VAL A 522 -29.05 -0.93 5.19
CA VAL A 522 -28.43 -0.87 6.52
C VAL A 522 -28.94 0.30 7.37
N LEU A 523 -29.31 1.44 6.76
CA LEU A 523 -29.98 2.54 7.46
C LEU A 523 -31.33 2.09 8.04
N ARG A 524 -32.10 1.33 7.25
CA ARG A 524 -33.39 0.78 7.70
C ARG A 524 -33.22 -0.24 8.81
N ALA A 525 -32.22 -1.12 8.70
CA ALA A 525 -31.85 -2.08 9.76
C ALA A 525 -31.44 -1.39 11.05
N ALA A 526 -30.58 -0.36 10.98
CA ALA A 526 -30.22 0.46 12.14
C ALA A 526 -31.46 1.09 12.80
N ALA A 527 -32.36 1.67 12.01
CA ALA A 527 -33.58 2.31 12.50
C ALA A 527 -34.55 1.33 13.16
N ASP A 528 -34.77 0.16 12.58
CA ASP A 528 -35.60 -0.87 13.19
C ASP A 528 -34.94 -1.44 14.45
N TYR A 529 -33.62 -1.62 14.46
CA TYR A 529 -32.88 -2.16 15.60
C TYR A 529 -32.97 -1.26 16.85
N VAL A 530 -32.88 0.07 16.69
CA VAL A 530 -33.05 1.02 17.82
C VAL A 530 -34.52 1.30 18.16
N HIS A 531 -35.47 0.62 17.50
CA HIS A 531 -36.91 0.84 17.62
C HIS A 531 -37.34 2.28 17.30
N LEU A 532 -36.82 2.86 16.21
CA LEU A 532 -37.15 4.21 15.78
C LEU A 532 -38.65 4.40 15.53
N ASP A 533 -39.17 5.56 15.91
CA ASP A 533 -40.58 5.92 15.73
C ASP A 533 -41.05 5.71 14.27
N PRO A 534 -42.19 5.03 14.03
CA PRO A 534 -42.64 4.70 12.68
C PRO A 534 -42.83 5.89 11.74
N VAL A 535 -43.09 7.10 12.25
CA VAL A 535 -43.24 8.31 11.44
C VAL A 535 -41.88 8.78 10.94
N VAL A 536 -40.92 8.94 11.84
CA VAL A 536 -39.53 9.34 11.49
C VAL A 536 -38.92 8.30 10.55
N LYS A 537 -39.18 7.03 10.84
CA LYS A 537 -38.72 5.89 10.05
C LYS A 537 -39.16 5.91 8.59
N LYS A 538 -40.35 6.42 8.29
CA LYS A 538 -40.84 6.63 6.91
C LYS A 538 -40.19 7.82 6.21
N SER A 539 -39.62 8.77 6.97
CA SER A 539 -38.91 9.93 6.43
C SER A 539 -37.42 9.69 6.19
N LEU A 540 -36.88 8.51 6.54
CA LEU A 540 -35.47 8.20 6.30
C LEU A 540 -35.18 8.14 4.80
N THR A 541 -34.19 8.92 4.37
CA THR A 541 -33.74 8.99 2.98
C THR A 541 -32.23 8.95 2.88
N ILE A 542 -31.71 8.43 1.76
CA ILE A 542 -30.28 8.52 1.43
C ILE A 542 -30.02 9.84 0.71
N ASP A 543 -28.96 10.55 1.12
CA ASP A 543 -28.49 11.72 0.41
C ASP A 543 -27.77 11.30 -0.89
N HIS A 544 -28.52 11.29 -2.00
CA HIS A 544 -28.01 10.90 -3.31
C HIS A 544 -26.88 11.81 -3.82
N LYS A 545 -26.86 13.09 -3.42
CA LYS A 545 -25.79 14.00 -3.81
C LYS A 545 -24.50 13.60 -3.12
N PHE A 546 -24.56 13.30 -1.82
CA PHE A 546 -23.42 12.80 -1.06
C PHE A 546 -22.86 11.49 -1.64
N VAL A 547 -23.73 10.54 -2.01
CA VAL A 547 -23.30 9.28 -2.67
C VAL A 547 -22.61 9.57 -4.00
N SER A 548 -23.20 10.42 -4.84
CA SER A 548 -22.64 10.76 -6.15
C SER A 548 -21.28 11.43 -6.04
N ASP A 549 -21.14 12.40 -5.13
CA ASP A 549 -19.92 13.16 -4.94
C ASP A 549 -18.80 12.28 -4.36
N LEU A 550 -19.10 11.41 -3.38
CA LEU A 550 -18.13 10.44 -2.87
C LEU A 550 -17.73 9.41 -3.93
N THR A 551 -18.66 8.98 -4.80
CA THR A 551 -18.36 8.10 -5.93
C THR A 551 -17.44 8.78 -6.94
N GLU A 552 -17.63 10.07 -7.19
CA GLU A 552 -16.70 10.86 -8.01
C GLU A 552 -15.31 10.91 -7.37
N CYS A 553 -15.21 11.23 -6.08
CA CYS A 553 -13.94 11.35 -5.39
C CYS A 553 -13.16 10.06 -5.25
N PHE A 554 -13.80 9.05 -4.65
CA PHE A 554 -13.11 7.81 -4.31
C PHE A 554 -12.86 6.93 -5.54
N VAL A 555 -13.76 6.96 -6.52
CA VAL A 555 -13.69 6.08 -7.70
C VAL A 555 -13.38 6.87 -8.97
N GLY A 556 -14.13 7.93 -9.28
CA GLY A 556 -14.04 8.64 -10.56
C GLY A 556 -12.75 9.44 -10.81
N SER A 557 -12.20 10.08 -9.77
CA SER A 557 -11.01 10.93 -9.88
C SER A 557 -9.71 10.10 -9.86
N GLU A 558 -8.64 10.60 -10.47
CA GLU A 558 -7.33 9.92 -10.44
C GLU A 558 -6.73 9.92 -9.03
N LYS A 559 -6.78 11.08 -8.35
CA LYS A 559 -6.48 11.23 -6.92
C LYS A 559 -7.73 11.64 -6.17
N TRP A 560 -7.82 11.26 -4.89
CA TRP A 560 -8.95 11.63 -4.05
C TRP A 560 -9.10 13.14 -3.86
N THR A 561 -8.00 13.90 -3.89
CA THR A 561 -7.98 15.36 -3.74
C THR A 561 -8.48 16.12 -4.97
N ASP A 562 -8.56 15.48 -6.14
CA ASP A 562 -8.88 16.17 -7.40
C ASP A 562 -10.38 16.46 -7.55
N CYS A 563 -11.24 15.84 -6.74
CA CYS A 563 -12.68 16.03 -6.81
C CYS A 563 -13.15 17.27 -6.03
N SER A 564 -14.29 17.82 -6.44
CA SER A 564 -14.83 19.06 -5.86
C SER A 564 -15.21 18.97 -4.37
N PHE A 565 -15.60 17.78 -3.89
CA PHE A 565 -16.00 17.54 -2.51
C PHE A 565 -14.81 17.59 -1.55
N PHE A 566 -13.69 16.93 -1.88
CA PHE A 566 -12.48 16.93 -1.03
C PHE A 566 -11.54 18.11 -1.29
N ALA A 567 -11.55 18.69 -2.49
CA ALA A 567 -10.71 19.85 -2.82
C ALA A 567 -10.95 21.05 -1.87
N LYS A 568 -12.18 21.22 -1.39
CA LYS A 568 -12.52 22.31 -0.46
C LYS A 568 -12.06 22.07 0.98
N MET A 569 -11.63 20.86 1.32
CA MET A 569 -11.09 20.53 2.63
C MET A 569 -9.56 20.75 2.71
N GLU A 570 -8.93 21.25 1.63
CA GLU A 570 -7.53 21.68 1.60
C GLU A 570 -6.53 20.61 2.08
N PHE A 571 -6.71 19.35 1.64
CA PHE A 571 -5.76 18.27 1.90
C PHE A 571 -4.45 18.50 1.13
N ASP A 572 -3.45 19.12 1.75
CA ASP A 572 -2.08 19.09 1.23
C ASP A 572 -1.29 17.86 1.75
N ALA A 573 -0.12 17.60 1.15
CA ALA A 573 0.68 16.43 1.49
C ALA A 573 1.20 16.47 2.94
N GLU A 574 1.47 17.67 3.47
CA GLU A 574 1.94 17.85 4.85
C GLU A 574 0.80 17.58 5.84
N PHE A 575 -0.41 18.06 5.53
CA PHE A 575 -1.63 17.83 6.29
C PHE A 575 -2.00 16.36 6.31
N LEU A 576 -1.95 15.66 5.17
CA LEU A 576 -2.24 14.24 5.09
C LEU A 576 -1.23 13.43 5.93
N ALA A 577 0.06 13.73 5.82
CA ALA A 577 1.09 13.08 6.63
C ALA A 577 0.88 13.35 8.13
N ARG A 578 0.67 14.62 8.52
CA ARG A 578 0.44 15.03 9.90
C ARG A 578 -0.86 14.44 10.49
N SER A 579 -1.93 14.37 9.70
CA SER A 579 -3.24 13.87 10.15
C SER A 579 -3.29 12.35 10.24
N ALA A 580 -2.69 11.66 9.28
CA ALA A 580 -2.50 10.21 9.35
C ALA A 580 -1.67 9.85 10.60
N PHE A 581 -0.66 10.66 10.90
CA PHE A 581 0.17 10.51 12.10
C PHE A 581 -0.54 10.89 13.40
N SER A 582 -1.34 11.96 13.42
CA SER A 582 -2.03 12.42 14.65
C SER A 582 -3.14 11.47 15.11
N MET A 583 -3.64 10.61 14.20
CA MET A 583 -4.53 9.51 14.55
C MET A 583 -3.82 8.36 15.27
N LEU A 584 -2.49 8.43 15.43
CA LEU A 584 -1.70 7.49 16.22
C LEU A 584 -1.49 8.04 17.64
N SER A 585 -1.72 7.21 18.64
CA SER A 585 -1.57 7.47 20.07
C SER A 585 -0.13 7.35 20.59
N ASN A 586 0.77 6.68 19.85
CA ASN A 586 2.12 6.39 20.34
C ASN A 586 3.18 7.46 19.95
N PRO A 587 3.80 8.17 20.92
CA PRO A 587 4.86 9.14 20.67
C PRO A 587 6.18 8.51 20.17
N LEU A 588 6.34 7.18 20.16
CA LEU A 588 7.51 6.53 19.56
C LEU A 588 7.52 6.60 18.02
N CYS A 589 6.37 6.80 17.38
CA CYS A 589 6.33 7.07 15.94
C CYS A 589 6.95 8.43 15.58
N PHE A 590 7.18 9.32 16.57
CA PHE A 590 7.74 10.67 16.35
C PHE A 590 9.18 10.64 15.81
N TRP A 591 9.86 9.49 15.91
CA TRP A 591 11.22 9.26 15.40
C TRP A 591 11.26 8.61 14.01
N LEU A 592 10.11 8.19 13.46
CA LEU A 592 9.99 7.89 12.03
C LEU A 592 10.01 9.24 11.32
N SER A 593 11.21 9.66 10.95
CA SER A 593 11.46 10.85 10.16
C SER A 593 10.48 10.90 8.97
N PRO A 594 9.98 12.07 8.57
CA PRO A 594 9.13 12.25 7.39
C PRO A 594 9.99 12.03 6.15
N ILE A 595 10.40 10.79 5.89
CA ILE A 595 11.31 10.46 4.81
C ILE A 595 10.45 9.94 3.67
N SER A 596 10.44 10.74 2.61
CA SER A 596 9.80 10.55 1.31
C SER A 596 8.40 11.15 1.19
N GLU A 597 8.22 11.96 0.14
CA GLU A 597 6.91 12.38 -0.30
C GLU A 597 6.06 11.11 -0.55
N PRO A 598 4.91 10.96 0.12
CA PRO A 598 4.10 9.77 -0.03
C PRO A 598 3.66 9.62 -1.49
N TYR A 599 3.46 8.37 -1.92
CA TYR A 599 2.75 8.11 -3.16
C TYR A 599 1.38 8.80 -3.11
N LEU A 600 1.20 9.84 -3.92
CA LEU A 600 -0.03 10.65 -3.97
C LEU A 600 -1.15 9.98 -4.79
N GLY A 601 -0.95 8.76 -5.27
CA GLY A 601 -2.03 7.98 -5.88
C GLY A 601 -2.92 7.32 -4.82
N LYS A 602 -3.98 6.66 -5.28
CA LYS A 602 -4.88 5.93 -4.38
C LYS A 602 -4.17 4.69 -3.82
N SER A 603 -3.98 4.68 -2.50
CA SER A 603 -3.45 3.53 -1.76
C SER A 603 -4.36 3.23 -0.60
N THR A 604 -4.81 1.99 -0.54
CA THR A 604 -5.63 1.44 0.56
C THR A 604 -4.83 0.41 1.37
N TYR A 605 -3.51 0.39 1.24
CA TYR A 605 -2.66 -0.61 1.88
C TYR A 605 -2.32 -0.24 3.32
N ILE A 606 -2.44 -1.22 4.22
CA ILE A 606 -1.95 -1.16 5.60
C ILE A 606 -0.45 -1.43 5.61
N SER A 607 0.37 -0.46 6.05
CA SER A 607 1.83 -0.56 6.02
C SER A 607 2.45 -0.46 7.41
N ALA A 608 3.69 -0.91 7.54
CA ALA A 608 4.49 -0.69 8.76
C ALA A 608 4.74 0.80 9.05
N GLU A 609 4.75 1.64 8.01
CA GLU A 609 4.96 3.09 8.11
C GLU A 609 3.64 3.87 8.30
N ALA A 610 2.51 3.18 8.44
CA ALA A 610 1.17 3.78 8.59
C ALA A 610 0.80 4.75 7.44
N THR A 611 1.18 4.40 6.21
CA THR A 611 1.02 5.25 5.01
C THR A 611 -0.39 5.25 4.42
N ASN A 612 -1.33 4.47 4.97
CA ASN A 612 -2.72 4.47 4.52
C ASN A 612 -3.37 5.85 4.76
N THR A 613 -3.55 6.63 3.70
CA THR A 613 -4.17 7.97 3.77
C THR A 613 -5.69 7.92 3.68
N LEU A 614 -6.29 6.79 3.26
CA LEU A 614 -7.74 6.65 3.11
C LEU A 614 -8.49 6.98 4.41
N ARG A 615 -7.96 6.54 5.54
CA ARG A 615 -8.52 6.80 6.88
C ARG A 615 -8.79 8.28 7.14
N VAL A 616 -7.96 9.18 6.61
CA VAL A 616 -8.15 10.63 6.77
C VAL A 616 -9.39 11.07 6.00
N PHE A 617 -9.55 10.62 4.76
CA PHE A 617 -10.72 10.94 3.93
C PHE A 617 -12.01 10.35 4.50
N ILE A 618 -11.97 9.10 4.98
CA ILE A 618 -13.11 8.45 5.65
C ILE A 618 -13.48 9.23 6.91
N ALA A 619 -12.51 9.59 7.77
CA ALA A 619 -12.78 10.34 8.99
C ALA A 619 -13.41 11.71 8.71
N HIS A 620 -12.92 12.46 7.71
CA HIS A 620 -13.49 13.76 7.34
C HIS A 620 -14.91 13.63 6.76
N ALA A 621 -15.14 12.62 5.91
CA ALA A 621 -16.47 12.31 5.39
C ALA A 621 -17.42 11.89 6.52
N LEU A 622 -16.93 11.14 7.51
CA LEU A 622 -17.69 10.70 8.67
C LEU A 622 -18.03 11.87 9.61
N PHE A 623 -17.07 12.75 9.92
CA PHE A 623 -17.35 14.01 10.66
C PHE A 623 -18.45 14.81 9.99
N TYR A 624 -18.42 14.92 8.66
CA TYR A 624 -19.47 15.61 7.92
C TYR A 624 -20.81 14.84 7.91
N ALA A 625 -20.77 13.51 7.91
CA ALA A 625 -21.96 12.66 7.88
C ALA A 625 -22.72 12.65 9.21
N ILE A 626 -22.02 12.54 10.35
CA ILE A 626 -22.63 12.34 11.68
C ILE A 626 -22.35 13.46 12.68
N GLY A 627 -21.48 14.41 12.33
CA GLY A 627 -21.07 15.49 13.23
C GLY A 627 -22.11 16.61 13.32
N SER A 628 -22.19 17.21 14.52
CA SER A 628 -22.99 18.39 14.79
C SER A 628 -22.11 19.61 15.00
N THR A 629 -22.59 20.77 14.59
CA THR A 629 -21.97 22.08 14.88
C THR A 629 -22.81 22.94 15.81
N ALA A 630 -23.86 22.37 16.43
CA ALA A 630 -24.80 23.13 17.26
C ALA A 630 -24.12 23.70 18.52
N ASP A 631 -23.30 22.88 19.19
CA ASP A 631 -22.63 23.26 20.44
C ASP A 631 -21.34 24.09 20.19
N THR A 632 -20.90 24.16 18.94
CA THR A 632 -19.63 24.75 18.52
C THR A 632 -19.82 25.90 17.54
N SER A 633 -21.05 26.40 17.37
CA SER A 633 -21.40 27.45 16.40
C SER A 633 -20.62 28.76 16.60
N ASN A 634 -20.14 29.01 17.82
CA ASN A 634 -19.41 30.22 18.19
C ASN A 634 -17.89 30.11 17.93
N ILE A 635 -17.40 28.94 17.51
CA ILE A 635 -15.98 28.68 17.28
C ILE A 635 -15.66 29.05 15.83
N THR A 636 -14.75 30.02 15.65
CA THR A 636 -14.42 30.59 14.33
C THR A 636 -13.01 30.24 13.82
N ASP A 637 -12.19 29.59 14.63
CA ASP A 637 -10.82 29.22 14.27
C ASP A 637 -10.38 27.89 14.88
N GLU A 638 -9.35 27.30 14.27
CA GLU A 638 -8.78 25.99 14.63
C GLU A 638 -8.27 25.95 16.07
N LYS A 639 -7.60 27.01 16.53
CA LYS A 639 -7.02 27.06 17.88
C LYS A 639 -8.11 27.06 18.93
N SER A 640 -9.15 27.86 18.72
CA SER A 640 -10.34 27.86 19.58
C SER A 640 -11.04 26.49 19.60
N CYS A 641 -11.12 25.77 18.47
CA CYS A 641 -11.67 24.41 18.42
C CYS A 641 -10.81 23.42 19.24
N ALA A 642 -9.50 23.50 19.11
CA ALA A 642 -8.56 22.66 19.86
C ALA A 642 -8.57 22.96 21.38
N GLU A 643 -8.66 24.23 21.76
CA GLU A 643 -8.79 24.65 23.16
C GLU A 643 -10.13 24.24 23.77
N PHE A 644 -11.22 24.42 23.02
CA PHE A 644 -12.55 23.97 23.43
C PHE A 644 -12.55 22.48 23.73
N THR A 645 -11.99 21.67 22.83
CA THR A 645 -11.89 20.20 22.96
C THR A 645 -11.20 19.79 24.27
N LYS A 646 -10.07 20.43 24.61
CA LYS A 646 -9.31 20.12 25.84
C LYS A 646 -10.08 20.40 27.13
N ASN A 647 -11.06 21.31 27.07
CA ASN A 647 -11.84 21.75 28.21
C ASN A 647 -13.17 20.99 28.36
N GLN A 648 -13.52 20.11 27.41
CA GLN A 648 -14.74 19.32 27.51
C GLN A 648 -14.56 18.09 28.40
N ASN A 649 -15.62 17.73 29.13
CA ASN A 649 -15.63 16.54 29.97
C ASN A 649 -16.01 15.25 29.22
N ASP A 650 -16.40 15.35 27.95
CA ASP A 650 -16.92 14.28 27.10
C ASP A 650 -15.98 13.88 25.97
N PHE A 651 -14.72 14.29 26.03
CA PHE A 651 -13.71 13.96 25.02
C PHE A 651 -13.47 12.44 24.89
N HIS A 652 -13.83 11.62 25.89
CA HIS A 652 -13.86 10.14 25.81
C HIS A 652 -15.11 9.55 25.14
N VAL A 653 -16.05 10.40 24.70
CA VAL A 653 -17.25 10.03 23.96
C VAL A 653 -17.25 10.64 22.56
N TYR A 654 -16.82 11.90 22.44
CA TYR A 654 -16.85 12.65 21.19
C TYR A 654 -15.46 13.07 20.74
N SER A 655 -15.27 13.02 19.43
CA SER A 655 -14.13 13.62 18.74
C SER A 655 -14.53 14.96 18.13
N TYR A 656 -13.56 15.84 17.99
CA TYR A 656 -13.73 17.17 17.43
C TYR A 656 -12.81 17.36 16.24
N SER A 657 -13.31 18.00 15.17
CA SER A 657 -12.52 18.32 13.98
C SER A 657 -12.84 19.71 13.48
N TRP A 658 -11.79 20.51 13.28
CA TRP A 658 -11.88 21.76 12.55
C TRP A 658 -11.70 21.47 11.06
N GLN A 659 -12.77 21.51 10.28
CA GLN A 659 -12.72 21.21 8.85
C GLN A 659 -13.71 22.05 8.05
N ALA A 660 -13.40 22.25 6.77
CA ALA A 660 -14.29 22.89 5.82
C ALA A 660 -15.52 22.03 5.55
N ASP A 661 -16.68 22.67 5.50
CA ASP A 661 -17.88 22.06 4.93
C ASP A 661 -17.66 21.81 3.43
N PRO A 662 -17.84 20.57 2.94
CA PRO A 662 -17.51 20.18 1.56
C PRO A 662 -18.33 20.88 0.48
N TYR A 663 -19.46 21.51 0.83
CA TYR A 663 -20.31 22.20 -0.11
C TYR A 663 -20.07 23.71 -0.09
N THR A 664 -19.91 24.29 1.09
CA THR A 664 -19.78 25.74 1.27
C THR A 664 -18.33 26.22 1.37
N GLY A 665 -17.38 25.36 1.70
CA GLY A 665 -15.99 25.72 2.00
C GLY A 665 -15.82 26.48 3.32
N VAL A 666 -16.90 26.66 4.09
CA VAL A 666 -16.85 27.34 5.39
C VAL A 666 -16.34 26.37 6.44
N TYR A 667 -15.25 26.76 7.11
CA TYR A 667 -14.71 25.99 8.22
C TYR A 667 -15.62 26.01 9.44
N ARG A 668 -15.82 24.84 10.05
CA ARG A 668 -16.58 24.65 11.28
C ARG A 668 -15.89 23.62 12.17
N CYS A 669 -16.13 23.73 13.48
CA CYS A 669 -15.70 22.76 14.47
C CYS A 669 -16.80 21.69 14.62
N TYR A 670 -16.64 20.52 14.01
CA TYR A 670 -17.60 19.41 14.10
C TYR A 670 -17.36 18.60 15.36
N ARG A 671 -18.43 18.24 16.07
CA ARG A 671 -18.43 17.29 17.19
C ARG A 671 -19.14 16.00 16.76
N ALA A 672 -18.47 14.86 16.83
CA ALA A 672 -19.02 13.58 16.37
C ALA A 672 -18.70 12.42 17.34
N PRO A 673 -19.63 11.48 17.57
CA PRO A 673 -19.41 10.32 18.45
C PRO A 673 -18.65 9.21 17.70
N PHE A 674 -17.43 9.50 17.26
CA PHE A 674 -16.55 8.49 16.65
C PHE A 674 -15.13 8.59 17.18
N ARG A 675 -14.38 7.50 17.04
CA ARG A 675 -12.98 7.38 17.44
C ARG A 675 -12.18 6.58 16.43
N GLY A 676 -10.92 6.93 16.26
CA GLY A 676 -9.92 6.06 15.64
C GLY A 676 -9.24 5.20 16.71
N PHE A 677 -9.02 3.93 16.39
CA PHE A 677 -8.31 2.97 17.24
C PHE A 677 -7.09 2.47 16.47
N GLU A 678 -5.90 2.69 17.02
CA GLU A 678 -4.68 2.05 16.52
C GLU A 678 -4.88 0.54 16.54
N THR A 679 -4.52 -0.13 15.44
CA THR A 679 -4.71 -1.57 15.34
C THR A 679 -3.46 -2.29 14.90
N ILE A 680 -3.10 -3.30 15.69
CA ILE A 680 -2.02 -4.25 15.41
C ILE A 680 -2.53 -5.64 15.75
N SER A 681 -2.01 -6.66 15.06
CA SER A 681 -2.46 -8.02 15.33
C SER A 681 -2.21 -8.41 16.80
N PRO A 682 -3.19 -9.05 17.48
CA PRO A 682 -3.01 -9.60 18.81
C PRO A 682 -1.82 -10.56 18.95
N ALA A 683 -1.37 -11.17 17.85
CA ALA A 683 -0.16 -12.01 17.83
C ALA A 683 1.10 -11.28 18.34
N PHE A 684 1.17 -9.95 18.20
CA PHE A 684 2.28 -9.13 18.67
C PHE A 684 2.04 -8.54 20.06
N GLN A 685 0.81 -8.66 20.59
CA GLN A 685 0.42 -8.18 21.91
C GLN A 685 0.51 -9.29 22.98
N ILE A 686 0.30 -10.55 22.57
CA ILE A 686 0.34 -11.72 23.44
C ILE A 686 1.79 -12.14 23.70
N GLU A 687 2.20 -12.12 24.96
CA GLU A 687 3.54 -12.58 25.35
C GLU A 687 3.73 -14.07 25.03
N GLY A 688 4.80 -14.40 24.30
CA GLY A 688 5.13 -15.79 23.95
C GLY A 688 4.21 -16.42 22.89
N TYR A 689 3.50 -15.62 22.10
CA TYR A 689 2.66 -16.14 21.01
C TYR A 689 3.48 -16.97 20.01
N ASP A 690 2.96 -18.16 19.65
CA ASP A 690 3.53 -18.97 18.59
C ASP A 690 3.14 -18.38 17.23
N PHE A 691 4.08 -17.77 16.52
CA PHE A 691 3.84 -17.17 15.20
C PHE A 691 3.39 -18.18 14.13
N LYS A 692 3.49 -19.48 14.38
CA LYS A 692 2.94 -20.52 13.49
C LYS A 692 1.46 -20.77 13.72
N ASN A 693 0.89 -20.21 14.78
CA ASN A 693 -0.54 -20.26 15.05
C ASN A 693 -1.30 -19.29 14.13
N ASN A 694 -2.31 -19.83 13.45
CA ASN A 694 -3.12 -19.09 12.47
C ASN A 694 -4.33 -18.37 13.10
N THR A 695 -4.47 -18.36 14.43
CA THR A 695 -5.58 -17.64 15.08
C THR A 695 -5.50 -16.13 14.85
N TYR A 696 -4.31 -15.54 15.00
CA TYR A 696 -4.07 -14.12 14.80
C TYR A 696 -3.03 -13.91 13.71
N SER A 697 -3.20 -12.83 12.94
CA SER A 697 -2.33 -12.42 11.85
C SER A 697 -0.89 -12.25 12.31
N THR A 698 0.08 -12.64 11.48
CA THR A 698 1.52 -12.53 11.78
C THR A 698 2.27 -11.77 10.71
N TRP A 699 1.57 -10.95 9.92
CA TRP A 699 2.17 -10.21 8.83
C TRP A 699 3.13 -9.11 9.32
N THR A 700 4.32 -9.09 8.75
CA THR A 700 5.33 -8.04 8.96
C THR A 700 5.92 -7.60 7.63
N GLU A 701 6.40 -6.36 7.59
CA GLU A 701 7.00 -5.72 6.43
C GLU A 701 8.48 -5.49 6.67
N SER A 702 9.31 -5.76 5.66
CA SER A 702 10.75 -5.48 5.73
C SER A 702 10.99 -3.98 5.76
N ILE A 703 11.95 -3.54 6.57
CA ILE A 703 12.55 -2.21 6.37
C ILE A 703 13.45 -2.30 5.13
N TYR A 704 13.40 -1.31 4.26
CA TYR A 704 14.12 -1.30 2.99
C TYR A 704 14.79 0.04 2.71
N THR A 705 15.75 0.03 1.77
CA THR A 705 16.36 1.24 1.22
C THR A 705 16.17 1.26 -0.29
N ILE A 706 15.77 2.42 -0.82
CA ILE A 706 15.53 2.62 -2.25
C ILE A 706 16.74 3.31 -2.88
N GLU A 707 17.22 2.77 -3.99
CA GLU A 707 18.12 3.47 -4.91
C GLU A 707 17.34 4.01 -6.11
N ASN A 708 17.74 5.19 -6.60
CA ASN A 708 17.18 5.77 -7.82
C ASN A 708 17.38 4.86 -9.03
N LEU A 709 16.46 4.95 -9.99
CA LEU A 709 16.63 4.30 -11.28
C LEU A 709 17.74 5.00 -12.05
N ARG A 710 18.78 4.26 -12.44
CA ARG A 710 19.89 4.75 -13.25
C ARG A 710 19.82 4.18 -14.64
N LEU A 711 19.77 5.05 -15.65
CA LEU A 711 19.94 4.66 -17.05
C LEU A 711 21.39 4.90 -17.48
N TYR A 712 21.96 3.95 -18.22
CA TYR A 712 23.34 4.02 -18.71
C TYR A 712 23.52 3.17 -19.97
N LEU A 713 24.69 3.30 -20.60
CA LEU A 713 25.06 2.53 -21.78
C LEU A 713 26.03 1.40 -21.43
N VAL A 714 25.75 0.20 -21.92
CA VAL A 714 26.56 -1.00 -21.73
C VAL A 714 27.23 -1.39 -23.04
N GLN A 715 28.52 -1.74 -22.97
CA GLN A 715 29.27 -2.27 -24.11
C GLN A 715 29.22 -3.80 -24.14
N GLY A 716 29.59 -4.39 -25.28
CA GLY A 716 29.71 -5.85 -25.37
C GLY A 716 30.89 -6.36 -24.55
N GLU A 717 30.78 -7.57 -24.00
CA GLU A 717 31.82 -8.14 -23.13
C GLU A 717 33.18 -8.26 -23.82
N SER A 718 33.18 -8.52 -25.13
CA SER A 718 34.42 -8.57 -25.93
C SER A 718 35.21 -7.26 -25.87
N TYR A 719 34.53 -6.12 -25.76
CA TYR A 719 35.18 -4.82 -25.60
C TYR A 719 35.82 -4.68 -24.22
N GLU A 720 35.14 -5.14 -23.17
CA GLU A 720 35.67 -5.12 -21.80
C GLU A 720 36.90 -6.01 -21.65
N TYR A 721 36.83 -7.25 -22.17
CA TYR A 721 37.99 -8.15 -22.20
C TYR A 721 39.16 -7.58 -23.00
N SER A 722 38.88 -6.92 -24.13
CA SER A 722 39.93 -6.28 -24.94
C SER A 722 40.59 -5.12 -24.19
N MET A 723 39.81 -4.27 -23.52
CA MET A 723 40.34 -3.16 -22.72
C MET A 723 41.14 -3.66 -21.52
N LEU A 724 40.68 -4.73 -20.84
CA LEU A 724 41.41 -5.36 -19.75
C LEU A 724 42.75 -5.93 -20.25
N LEU A 725 42.75 -6.64 -21.38
CA LEU A 725 43.96 -7.19 -21.98
C LEU A 725 44.95 -6.09 -22.37
N ILE A 726 44.49 -5.02 -23.01
CA ILE A 726 45.32 -3.85 -23.35
C ILE A 726 45.92 -3.25 -22.07
N GLY A 727 45.12 -3.10 -21.00
CA GLY A 727 45.59 -2.60 -19.71
C GLY A 727 46.67 -3.48 -19.09
N ILE A 728 46.49 -4.80 -19.09
CA ILE A 728 47.49 -5.76 -18.60
C ILE A 728 48.78 -5.69 -19.41
N VAL A 729 48.68 -5.70 -20.75
CA VAL A 729 49.84 -5.61 -21.64
C VAL A 729 50.61 -4.31 -21.39
N PHE A 730 49.89 -3.18 -21.28
CA PHE A 730 50.52 -1.88 -21.01
C PHE A 730 51.21 -1.84 -19.64
N ALA A 731 50.58 -2.41 -18.61
CA ALA A 731 51.16 -2.52 -17.27
C ALA A 731 52.45 -3.36 -17.29
N VAL A 732 52.41 -4.54 -17.93
CA VAL A 732 53.59 -5.42 -18.06
C VAL A 732 54.73 -4.72 -18.81
N VAL A 733 54.43 -4.06 -19.94
CA VAL A 733 55.43 -3.29 -20.71
C VAL A 733 56.00 -2.15 -19.86
N SER A 734 55.17 -1.43 -19.12
CA SER A 734 55.61 -0.36 -18.22
C SER A 734 56.55 -0.89 -17.13
N PHE A 735 56.22 -2.01 -16.48
CA PHE A 735 57.10 -2.64 -15.49
C PHE A 735 58.42 -3.11 -16.09
N LEU A 736 58.43 -3.63 -17.32
CA LEU A 736 59.65 -4.05 -18.01
C LEU A 736 60.54 -2.86 -18.40
N ILE A 737 59.96 -1.70 -18.72
CA ILE A 737 60.69 -0.48 -19.06
C ILE A 737 61.22 0.19 -17.78
N VAL A 738 60.34 0.48 -16.81
CA VAL A 738 60.69 1.18 -15.56
C VAL A 738 61.55 0.31 -14.66
N GLY A 739 61.29 -1.00 -14.58
CA GLY A 739 62.12 -1.94 -13.82
C GLY A 739 63.54 -2.11 -14.37
N ARG A 740 63.84 -1.57 -15.55
CA ARG A 740 65.21 -1.48 -16.10
C ARG A 740 65.88 -0.12 -15.90
N CYS A 741 65.19 0.87 -15.34
CA CYS A 741 65.78 2.15 -14.95
C CYS A 741 66.36 2.04 -13.52
N ASN A 742 67.68 2.01 -13.39
CA ASN A 742 68.38 2.16 -12.10
C ASN A 742 68.74 3.64 -11.83
N GLU A 743 69.18 3.98 -10.62
CA GLU A 743 69.58 5.35 -10.22
C GLU A 743 70.59 5.99 -11.20
N ASP A 744 71.44 5.20 -11.86
CA ASP A 744 72.43 5.66 -12.85
C ASP A 744 71.81 6.22 -14.15
N THR A 745 70.52 6.02 -14.39
CA THR A 745 69.83 6.48 -15.62
C THR A 745 69.45 7.97 -15.55
N PHE A 746 69.53 8.59 -14.36
CA PHE A 746 69.18 10.01 -14.12
C PHE A 746 70.42 10.89 -13.93
N MET A 747 71.40 10.82 -14.85
CA MET A 747 72.54 11.74 -14.84
C MET A 747 72.12 13.13 -15.38
N ILE A 748 71.74 14.04 -14.48
CA ILE A 748 71.59 15.47 -14.81
C ILE A 748 72.99 16.05 -15.04
N LYS A 749 73.34 16.37 -16.28
CA LYS A 749 74.55 17.15 -16.60
C LYS A 749 74.42 18.55 -15.97
N ARG A 750 75.19 18.80 -14.92
CA ARG A 750 75.45 20.15 -14.40
C ARG A 750 76.48 20.79 -15.33
N GLU A 751 76.06 21.70 -16.21
CA GLU A 751 76.99 22.54 -16.96
C GLU A 751 77.74 23.45 -15.98
N GLU A 752 79.00 23.12 -15.70
CA GLU A 752 79.95 24.05 -15.11
C GLU A 752 80.39 25.03 -16.19
N SER A 753 79.87 26.26 -16.13
CA SER A 753 80.50 27.42 -16.76
C SER A 753 81.76 27.79 -15.96
N ARG A 754 82.92 27.27 -16.35
CA ARG A 754 84.22 27.92 -16.07
C ARG A 754 84.71 28.58 -17.35
N VAL A 755 84.69 29.90 -17.34
CA VAL A 755 85.42 30.77 -18.26
C VAL A 755 86.81 30.98 -17.65
N GLU A 756 87.84 30.52 -18.36
CA GLU A 756 89.26 30.98 -18.32
C GLU A 756 89.29 32.49 -18.63
N GLU A 757 90.18 33.38 -18.18
CA GLU A 757 91.60 33.34 -17.80
C GLU A 757 91.99 34.76 -17.25
N GLU A 758 93.19 34.87 -16.66
CA GLU A 758 93.91 36.04 -16.07
C GLU A 758 93.70 36.38 -14.58
#